data_AF-A0A455WFM1-F1
#
_entry.id   AF-A0A455WFM1-F1
#
_cell.length_a   1.000
_cell.length_b   1.000
_cell.length_c   1.000
_cell.angle_alpha   90.00
_cell.angle_beta   90.00
_cell.angle_gamma   90.00
#
_symmetry.space_group_name_H-M   'P 1'
#
loop_
_entity.id
_entity.type
_entity.pdbx_description
1 polymer ?
#
loop_
_entity_poly.entity_id
_entity_poly.type
_entity_poly.pdbx_seq_one_letter_code
_entity_poly.pdbx_strand_id
1 'polypeptide(L)'
;MFETLRRSTIAALGFSGVLLLSGCFGGSGGSSENARADDNRPGQETEQPPRFSEGRVFQVAPGEQATEDMVAAMIQLRPGDSLEFGCGYFELYHGLLIQATEDVEIRGCGKDETVLNFRQSDNVTGLEALNVRGITVKDLTILDSPGDAFKLKGVKWGTLLNVRAIWSGGGEPITGDNVASRLHVECTSPPFNEGDPAPDYVPSASSGRYGIYPVESENILVDNSESIGASDAGIYVGQTNNAIIRNSRAAYNVMGFEIENVQGGEYDNNLAECNTGGFLIYDLENITQYGDTSVMLNNISRNNNTYNFAPSGIVSAVPRGTGFITLGYDNIEIYNNLFEDNSTAAIIYTSYELIDGKGKTSDKKLDPYTEGLHIHNNVMKNSGYDLPPPNLEKVLVEGEVETVLPTLIGIKNLNRPGKGAHIVWDGLLDDLNADCPYPVDANGQPVPKQANGKPIHTNEHPNPECLYNAYKFDNQGNRKLPEWGACIHSNEFSSDSLAYMNFRGTRGLELLFAAIDPDPSLLSWQSLSDILTGPTEFFADSDMSEHDCQARFGRTLASLPRMTIPPFERSGGIDPAPSEEFINQLCEAPVADGQINRDALAVDCPTLDQYNLFADAQDPRSMPHEGGVPFVLNSKLFSDYATKYRAAFIPPGTKALYVDGQNGGNLNGTIHFPNGTVIAKTFAFTDESKGTEELVETRLLIKRTSQSGKAVWSGPTYSWTTDANGQKVAKLVPGGETRSVSWHYQDQHTGKLLAGSTDNYAIPNQNQCITCHSNDDLEAGAAPIGPKPRNLNRAYRPESEFMGTEGQGGFPRVNQLQYWKEQGLLANAPALQVDGRGVATNIERLPHWNVPGDSGAASGSDEDVEARLRAYLEVNCQHCHNDKGAASNTGYYLDHYRKIDAGYGICKKPTATGGGSCGRQHVVVPGDPGRSIVSCRVEDASDPQRKMPPIAKSVSHTEAVELLNYWIGQVVDSGYDNAEACGGSGIFQTVTP
;
A
#
# COMPACT_ATOMS: atom_id res chain seq x y z
N MET A 1 -53.07 -24.73 -9.58
CA MET A 1 -54.16 -24.27 -10.48
C MET A 1 -53.65 -23.01 -11.16
N PHE A 2 -53.23 -23.02 -12.43
CA PHE A 2 -54.01 -23.22 -13.67
C PHE A 2 -54.95 -22.05 -14.02
N GLU A 3 -54.98 -21.71 -15.32
CA GLU A 3 -55.96 -20.86 -16.04
C GLU A 3 -55.96 -19.32 -15.80
N THR A 4 -56.23 -18.42 -16.77
CA THR A 4 -55.95 -18.40 -18.25
C THR A 4 -56.13 -16.98 -18.86
N LEU A 5 -55.12 -16.52 -19.61
CA LEU A 5 -55.16 -16.19 -21.06
C LEU A 5 -56.37 -15.42 -21.69
N ARG A 6 -56.10 -14.21 -22.25
CA ARG A 6 -56.63 -13.66 -23.55
C ARG A 6 -55.91 -12.33 -23.92
N ARG A 7 -55.21 -12.21 -25.07
CA ARG A 7 -55.66 -11.84 -26.46
C ARG A 7 -56.14 -10.38 -26.58
N SER A 8 -55.68 -9.53 -27.52
CA SER A 8 -55.52 -9.61 -29.00
C SER A 8 -54.60 -8.45 -29.49
N THR A 9 -54.15 -8.14 -30.73
CA THR A 9 -54.03 -8.63 -32.16
C THR A 9 -53.26 -7.48 -32.92
N ILE A 10 -52.71 -7.47 -34.15
CA ILE A 10 -52.54 -8.28 -35.40
C ILE A 10 -51.30 -7.65 -36.13
N ALA A 11 -50.61 -8.14 -37.19
CA ALA A 11 -50.84 -9.09 -38.30
C ALA A 11 -49.65 -10.11 -38.40
N ALA A 12 -49.42 -11.02 -39.36
CA ALA A 12 -49.46 -11.16 -40.85
C ALA A 12 -48.21 -10.59 -41.59
N LEU A 13 -47.41 -11.35 -42.36
CA LEU A 13 -47.49 -12.72 -42.93
C LEU A 13 -46.16 -13.49 -42.71
N GLY A 14 -45.96 -14.79 -42.99
CA GLY A 14 -46.86 -15.91 -43.39
C GLY A 14 -46.18 -16.95 -44.33
N PHE A 15 -46.35 -18.27 -44.05
CA PHE A 15 -45.83 -19.48 -44.75
C PHE A 15 -44.28 -19.68 -44.71
N SER A 16 -43.66 -20.77 -44.22
CA SER A 16 -43.92 -22.25 -44.24
C SER A 16 -43.63 -22.93 -45.59
N GLY A 17 -42.79 -23.98 -45.71
CA GLY A 17 -41.91 -24.70 -44.76
C GLY A 17 -41.36 -26.03 -45.35
N VAL A 18 -40.83 -26.94 -44.51
CA VAL A 18 -40.61 -28.41 -44.76
C VAL A 18 -39.32 -28.89 -45.50
N LEU A 19 -38.39 -29.46 -44.71
CA LEU A 19 -37.65 -30.76 -44.82
C LEU A 19 -37.18 -31.40 -46.17
N LEU A 20 -35.89 -31.78 -46.18
CA LEU A 20 -35.24 -33.05 -46.60
C LEU A 20 -34.86 -33.40 -48.08
N LEU A 21 -33.60 -33.87 -48.18
CA LEU A 21 -33.05 -35.00 -48.97
C LEU A 21 -32.79 -34.95 -50.50
N SER A 22 -31.48 -34.94 -50.80
CA SER A 22 -30.75 -35.93 -51.64
C SER A 22 -30.61 -35.76 -53.18
N GLY A 23 -29.43 -36.16 -53.67
CA GLY A 23 -29.08 -36.36 -55.09
C GLY A 23 -28.25 -35.22 -55.73
N CYS A 24 -27.34 -35.47 -56.69
CA CYS A 24 -26.91 -36.76 -57.28
C CYS A 24 -25.63 -36.62 -58.14
N PHE A 25 -24.67 -37.57 -58.02
CA PHE A 25 -23.56 -37.96 -58.95
C PHE A 25 -22.59 -36.88 -59.50
N GLY A 26 -21.31 -37.16 -59.83
CA GLY A 26 -20.43 -38.35 -59.80
C GLY A 26 -19.08 -37.97 -60.48
N GLY A 27 -18.00 -38.76 -60.57
CA GLY A 27 -17.67 -40.12 -60.10
C GLY A 27 -16.36 -40.63 -60.79
N SER A 28 -15.77 -41.74 -60.32
CA SER A 28 -14.58 -42.46 -60.88
C SER A 28 -13.20 -41.76 -60.76
N GLY A 29 -12.08 -42.44 -60.45
CA GLY A 29 -11.91 -43.83 -59.96
C GLY A 29 -10.52 -44.45 -60.20
N GLY A 30 -10.04 -45.27 -59.24
CA GLY A 30 -8.85 -46.14 -59.36
C GLY A 30 -7.49 -45.49 -58.99
N SER A 31 -6.50 -46.19 -58.42
CA SER A 31 -6.40 -47.64 -58.09
C SER A 31 -5.38 -47.95 -56.97
N SER A 32 -5.81 -48.70 -55.94
CA SER A 32 -5.18 -49.89 -55.27
C SER A 32 -3.65 -49.95 -55.00
N GLU A 33 -3.16 -50.58 -53.92
CA GLU A 33 -3.60 -51.81 -53.24
C GLU A 33 -3.36 -51.85 -51.71
N ASN A 34 -4.13 -52.70 -50.99
CA ASN A 34 -3.75 -53.67 -49.92
C ASN A 34 -2.75 -53.29 -48.78
N ALA A 35 -2.92 -53.70 -47.51
CA ALA A 35 -3.92 -54.57 -46.86
C ALA A 35 -4.06 -54.25 -45.35
N ARG A 36 -5.04 -54.89 -44.68
CA ARG A 36 -5.07 -55.05 -43.22
C ARG A 36 -4.68 -56.48 -42.83
N ALA A 37 -3.80 -56.64 -41.84
CA ALA A 37 -3.80 -57.75 -40.89
C ALA A 37 -2.99 -57.35 -39.65
N ASP A 38 -3.38 -57.95 -38.52
CA ASP A 38 -2.90 -57.82 -37.14
C ASP A 38 -1.41 -57.48 -36.91
N ASP A 39 -1.14 -56.74 -35.83
CA ASP A 39 -0.35 -57.34 -34.75
C ASP A 39 -0.91 -56.94 -33.37
N ASN A 40 -0.77 -57.83 -32.39
CA ASN A 40 -1.41 -57.74 -31.09
C ASN A 40 -0.42 -57.27 -30.02
N ARG A 41 -0.50 -55.99 -29.63
CA ARG A 41 0.25 -55.45 -28.49
C ARG A 41 -0.72 -55.05 -27.37
N PRO A 42 -0.47 -55.44 -26.11
CA PRO A 42 -1.18 -54.87 -24.99
C PRO A 42 -0.83 -53.38 -24.90
N GLY A 43 -1.81 -52.52 -25.14
CA GLY A 43 -1.68 -51.11 -24.83
C GLY A 43 -1.57 -50.93 -23.33
N GLN A 44 -0.36 -50.65 -22.83
CA GLN A 44 -0.28 -49.78 -21.67
C GLN A 44 -0.76 -48.42 -22.15
N GLU A 45 -1.99 -48.07 -21.80
CA GLU A 45 -2.35 -46.67 -21.63
C GLU A 45 -1.47 -46.17 -20.47
N THR A 46 -0.32 -45.59 -20.80
CA THR A 46 0.46 -44.81 -19.86
C THR A 46 -0.37 -43.57 -19.56
N GLU A 47 -1.11 -43.59 -18.46
CA GLU A 47 -1.79 -42.40 -17.93
C GLU A 47 -0.77 -41.26 -17.89
N GLN A 48 -1.06 -40.17 -18.59
CA GLN A 48 -0.20 -38.98 -18.52
C GLN A 48 -0.27 -38.45 -17.09
N PRO A 49 0.86 -38.01 -16.49
CA PRO A 49 0.85 -37.52 -15.12
C PRO A 49 -0.15 -36.36 -15.00
N PRO A 50 -0.94 -36.30 -13.90
CA PRO A 50 -1.97 -35.28 -13.76
C PRO A 50 -1.31 -33.90 -13.76
N ARG A 51 -1.68 -33.04 -14.71
CA ARG A 51 -1.05 -31.71 -14.87
C ARG A 51 -1.17 -30.84 -13.60
N PHE A 52 -2.14 -31.11 -12.73
CA PHE A 52 -2.40 -30.33 -11.52
C PHE A 52 -2.64 -31.23 -10.30
N SER A 53 -2.33 -30.71 -9.11
CA SER A 53 -2.78 -31.26 -7.83
C SER A 53 -4.23 -30.87 -7.50
N GLU A 54 -4.87 -31.64 -6.61
CA GLU A 54 -5.97 -31.10 -5.79
C GLU A 54 -5.41 -30.08 -4.77
N GLY A 55 -6.29 -29.33 -4.10
CA GLY A 55 -5.89 -28.31 -3.11
C GLY A 55 -5.04 -28.90 -1.99
N ARG A 56 -3.84 -28.34 -1.78
CA ARG A 56 -2.80 -28.91 -0.92
C ARG A 56 -2.85 -28.29 0.47
N VAL A 57 -2.53 -29.10 1.48
CA VAL A 57 -2.37 -28.67 2.87
C VAL A 57 -0.88 -28.56 3.18
N PHE A 58 -0.40 -27.35 3.47
CA PHE A 58 0.92 -27.11 4.03
C PHE A 58 0.81 -27.03 5.56
N GLN A 59 1.66 -27.76 6.28
CA GLN A 59 1.65 -27.76 7.75
C GLN A 59 2.96 -27.20 8.30
N VAL A 60 2.87 -26.27 9.24
CA VAL A 60 4.03 -25.67 9.93
C VAL A 60 3.96 -26.02 11.42
N ALA A 61 4.96 -26.74 11.92
CA ALA A 61 5.07 -27.10 13.34
C ALA A 61 5.94 -26.08 14.09
N PRO A 62 5.69 -25.82 15.39
CA PRO A 62 6.54 -24.93 16.18
C PRO A 62 7.91 -25.57 16.42
N GLY A 63 8.98 -24.85 16.08
CA GLY A 63 10.37 -25.29 16.22
C GLY A 63 11.34 -24.46 15.37
N GLU A 64 12.63 -24.81 15.40
CA GLU A 64 13.71 -24.08 14.73
C GLU A 64 13.53 -23.96 13.20
N GLN A 65 12.78 -24.88 12.58
CA GLN A 65 12.50 -24.90 11.14
C GLN A 65 11.21 -24.17 10.73
N ALA A 66 10.42 -23.66 11.68
CA ALA A 66 9.10 -23.10 11.39
C ALA A 66 9.12 -21.93 10.39
N THR A 67 10.19 -21.11 10.42
CA THR A 67 10.38 -20.04 9.43
C THR A 67 10.62 -20.60 8.03
N GLU A 68 11.48 -21.63 7.90
CA GLU A 68 11.80 -22.25 6.61
C GLU A 68 10.59 -22.97 6.01
N ASP A 69 9.87 -23.77 6.82
CA ASP A 69 8.63 -24.45 6.42
C ASP A 69 7.55 -23.47 5.97
N MET A 70 7.34 -22.38 6.72
CA MET A 70 6.37 -21.33 6.40
C MET A 70 6.71 -20.61 5.10
N VAL A 71 7.97 -20.22 4.91
CA VAL A 71 8.44 -19.53 3.70
C VAL A 71 8.32 -20.46 2.49
N ALA A 72 8.72 -21.73 2.62
CA ALA A 72 8.56 -22.74 1.58
C ALA A 72 7.09 -22.97 1.20
N ALA A 73 6.18 -22.93 2.17
CA ALA A 73 4.74 -23.09 1.95
C ALA A 73 4.11 -21.86 1.27
N MET A 74 4.28 -20.66 1.82
CA MET A 74 3.59 -19.45 1.36
C MET A 74 3.88 -19.10 -0.10
N ILE A 75 5.06 -19.50 -0.58
CA ILE A 75 5.52 -19.31 -1.97
C ILE A 75 4.91 -20.34 -2.92
N GLN A 76 4.64 -21.54 -2.42
CA GLN A 76 4.01 -22.58 -3.19
C GLN A 76 2.49 -22.42 -3.29
N LEU A 77 1.82 -21.73 -2.37
CA LEU A 77 0.35 -21.56 -2.34
C LEU A 77 -0.25 -21.16 -3.71
N ARG A 78 -1.22 -21.94 -4.18
CA ARG A 78 -2.08 -21.71 -5.35
C ARG A 78 -3.56 -21.89 -4.95
N PRO A 79 -4.54 -21.56 -5.82
CA PRO A 79 -5.95 -21.57 -5.42
C PRO A 79 -6.48 -22.92 -4.95
N GLY A 80 -7.11 -22.91 -3.78
CA GLY A 80 -7.59 -24.09 -3.05
C GLY A 80 -6.60 -24.71 -2.08
N ASP A 81 -5.38 -24.17 -1.94
CA ASP A 81 -4.43 -24.62 -0.91
C ASP A 81 -4.71 -23.98 0.47
N SER A 82 -4.30 -24.67 1.54
CA SER A 82 -4.28 -24.14 2.91
C SER A 82 -2.87 -24.12 3.51
N LEU A 83 -2.60 -23.13 4.36
CA LEU A 83 -1.43 -23.04 5.23
C LEU A 83 -1.87 -23.16 6.69
N GLU A 84 -1.40 -24.21 7.37
CA GLU A 84 -1.90 -24.62 8.67
C GLU A 84 -0.79 -24.66 9.71
N PHE A 85 -0.85 -23.74 10.67
CA PHE A 85 0.05 -23.70 11.81
C PHE A 85 -0.46 -24.63 12.92
N GLY A 86 0.45 -25.40 13.50
CA GLY A 86 0.16 -26.18 14.70
C GLY A 86 -0.17 -25.30 15.92
N CYS A 87 -0.60 -25.94 17.00
CA CYS A 87 -0.79 -25.26 18.28
C CYS A 87 0.57 -25.12 18.98
N GLY A 88 0.86 -23.94 19.52
CA GLY A 88 2.13 -23.59 20.15
C GLY A 88 2.55 -22.15 19.90
N TYR A 89 3.73 -21.82 20.41
CA TYR A 89 4.41 -20.54 20.22
C TYR A 89 5.54 -20.72 19.19
N PHE A 90 5.62 -19.81 18.22
CA PHE A 90 6.52 -19.85 17.08
C PHE A 90 7.42 -18.61 17.08
N GLU A 91 8.73 -18.78 16.96
CA GLU A 91 9.66 -17.68 16.66
C GLU A 91 9.84 -17.61 15.13
N LEU A 92 9.51 -16.47 14.52
CA LEU A 92 9.53 -16.27 13.07
C LEU A 92 10.41 -15.07 12.67
N TYR A 93 11.30 -15.32 11.70
CA TYR A 93 12.30 -14.35 11.23
C TYR A 93 11.94 -13.67 9.90
N HIS A 94 10.83 -14.07 9.29
CA HIS A 94 10.25 -13.50 8.07
C HIS A 94 8.73 -13.36 8.23
N GLY A 95 8.11 -12.42 7.53
CA GLY A 95 6.66 -12.24 7.48
C GLY A 95 5.98 -13.18 6.48
N LEU A 96 4.69 -13.47 6.67
CA LEU A 96 3.88 -14.18 5.68
C LEU A 96 3.54 -13.23 4.53
N LEU A 97 4.12 -13.44 3.35
CA LEU A 97 3.84 -12.63 2.16
C LEU A 97 3.00 -13.43 1.16
N ILE A 98 1.73 -13.06 0.99
CA ILE A 98 0.74 -13.77 0.14
C ILE A 98 0.34 -12.85 -1.01
N GLN A 99 0.61 -13.21 -2.26
CA GLN A 99 0.49 -12.24 -3.36
C GLN A 99 -0.13 -12.82 -4.64
N ALA A 100 -0.93 -11.99 -5.34
CA ALA A 100 -1.44 -12.23 -6.69
C ALA A 100 -2.12 -13.61 -6.93
N THR A 101 -2.77 -14.17 -5.90
CA THR A 101 -3.45 -15.47 -5.91
C THR A 101 -4.96 -15.33 -5.62
N GLU A 102 -5.72 -16.42 -5.68
CA GLU A 102 -7.13 -16.46 -5.27
C GLU A 102 -7.44 -17.68 -4.41
N ASP A 103 -8.47 -17.61 -3.57
CA ASP A 103 -9.02 -18.71 -2.76
C ASP A 103 -7.99 -19.48 -1.92
N VAL A 104 -7.43 -18.84 -0.90
CA VAL A 104 -6.46 -19.44 0.04
C VAL A 104 -6.89 -19.29 1.50
N GLU A 105 -6.64 -20.33 2.31
CA GLU A 105 -6.90 -20.32 3.76
C GLU A 105 -5.59 -20.37 4.56
N ILE A 106 -5.47 -19.53 5.59
CA ILE A 106 -4.40 -19.57 6.58
C ILE A 106 -5.04 -19.76 7.95
N ARG A 107 -4.64 -20.80 8.71
CA ARG A 107 -5.25 -21.10 10.02
C ARG A 107 -4.27 -21.59 11.08
N GLY A 108 -4.59 -21.31 12.33
CA GLY A 108 -4.04 -21.98 13.52
C GLY A 108 -5.08 -22.85 14.24
N CYS A 109 -4.81 -23.16 15.52
CA CYS A 109 -5.71 -23.91 16.41
C CYS A 109 -6.72 -23.03 17.17
N GLY A 110 -6.50 -21.71 17.18
CA GLY A 110 -7.22 -20.71 17.96
C GLY A 110 -6.27 -19.57 18.33
N LYS A 111 -6.76 -18.32 18.46
CA LYS A 111 -5.87 -17.18 18.79
C LYS A 111 -5.12 -17.34 20.12
N ASP A 112 -5.66 -18.08 21.08
CA ASP A 112 -4.99 -18.37 22.36
C ASP A 112 -4.07 -19.62 22.30
N GLU A 113 -4.12 -20.39 21.20
CA GLU A 113 -3.47 -21.69 21.04
C GLU A 113 -2.34 -21.68 19.99
N THR A 114 -2.39 -20.79 18.99
CA THR A 114 -1.33 -20.61 17.96
C THR A 114 -0.83 -19.17 18.01
N VAL A 115 0.44 -18.97 18.37
CA VAL A 115 1.05 -17.65 18.57
C VAL A 115 2.30 -17.50 17.71
N LEU A 116 2.25 -16.58 16.75
CA LEU A 116 3.31 -16.31 15.79
C LEU A 116 4.08 -15.05 16.21
N ASN A 117 5.29 -15.18 16.74
CA ASN A 117 6.13 -14.06 17.18
C ASN A 117 7.05 -13.58 16.05
N PHE A 118 7.00 -12.28 15.75
CA PHE A 118 7.77 -11.63 14.68
C PHE A 118 8.79 -10.61 15.20
N ARG A 119 9.10 -10.61 16.50
CA ARG A 119 10.01 -9.65 17.14
C ARG A 119 11.41 -9.57 16.49
N GLN A 120 11.82 -10.62 15.79
CA GLN A 120 13.10 -10.69 15.07
C GLN A 120 12.92 -10.83 13.54
N SER A 121 11.74 -10.43 13.02
CA SER A 121 11.42 -10.43 11.59
C SER A 121 12.21 -9.36 10.82
N ASP A 122 12.76 -9.74 9.67
CA ASP A 122 13.35 -8.80 8.70
C ASP A 122 12.29 -8.05 7.88
N ASN A 123 11.03 -8.49 7.95
CA ASN A 123 9.87 -7.83 7.34
C ASN A 123 9.11 -7.03 8.39
N VAL A 124 8.67 -5.83 8.00
CA VAL A 124 7.87 -4.92 8.84
C VAL A 124 6.55 -5.56 9.25
N THR A 125 5.91 -6.30 8.33
CA THR A 125 4.58 -6.85 8.53
C THR A 125 4.64 -8.31 8.98
N GLY A 126 3.79 -8.70 9.93
CA GLY A 126 3.63 -10.11 10.33
C GLY A 126 2.98 -10.98 9.25
N LEU A 127 1.84 -10.54 8.71
CA LEU A 127 1.17 -11.11 7.54
C LEU A 127 0.73 -10.00 6.57
N GLU A 128 1.24 -10.04 5.35
CA GLU A 128 0.88 -9.12 4.26
C GLU A 128 0.25 -9.89 3.09
N ALA A 129 -0.99 -9.56 2.75
CA ALA A 129 -1.64 -10.01 1.52
C ALA A 129 -1.71 -8.86 0.50
N LEU A 130 -1.12 -9.04 -0.69
CA LEU A 130 -1.14 -8.06 -1.78
C LEU A 130 -1.92 -8.59 -2.99
N ASN A 131 -2.95 -7.86 -3.42
CA ASN A 131 -3.73 -8.14 -4.64
C ASN A 131 -4.32 -9.57 -4.69
N VAL A 132 -4.77 -10.08 -3.53
CA VAL A 132 -5.35 -11.43 -3.36
C VAL A 132 -6.89 -11.39 -3.47
N ARG A 133 -7.51 -12.40 -4.09
CA ARG A 133 -8.98 -12.52 -4.17
C ARG A 133 -9.51 -13.74 -3.42
N GLY A 134 -10.28 -13.56 -2.36
CA GLY A 134 -10.72 -14.67 -1.50
C GLY A 134 -9.56 -15.15 -0.63
N ILE A 135 -9.42 -14.55 0.54
CA ILE A 135 -8.46 -14.99 1.57
C ILE A 135 -9.14 -15.04 2.93
N THR A 136 -8.99 -16.16 3.63
CA THR A 136 -9.41 -16.30 5.02
C THR A 136 -8.19 -16.53 5.89
N VAL A 137 -7.94 -15.64 6.84
CA VAL A 137 -6.99 -15.86 7.94
C VAL A 137 -7.78 -16.05 9.23
N LYS A 138 -7.51 -17.11 9.97
CA LYS A 138 -8.26 -17.41 11.19
C LYS A 138 -7.47 -18.08 12.30
N ASP A 139 -8.01 -17.99 13.50
CA ASP A 139 -7.66 -18.87 14.62
C ASP A 139 -6.16 -18.81 15.01
N LEU A 140 -5.55 -17.62 15.01
CA LEU A 140 -4.13 -17.41 15.38
C LEU A 140 -3.86 -15.99 15.93
N THR A 141 -2.79 -15.86 16.73
CA THR A 141 -2.20 -14.58 17.17
C THR A 141 -0.96 -14.23 16.33
N ILE A 142 -0.83 -12.96 15.95
CA ILE A 142 0.43 -12.33 15.54
C ILE A 142 0.93 -11.46 16.71
N LEU A 143 2.18 -11.69 17.13
CA LEU A 143 2.85 -11.06 18.27
C LEU A 143 4.10 -10.29 17.80
N ASP A 144 4.29 -9.07 18.31
CA ASP A 144 5.51 -8.26 18.15
C ASP A 144 6.00 -8.11 16.68
N SER A 145 5.10 -7.91 15.72
CA SER A 145 5.50 -7.47 14.37
C SER A 145 6.18 -6.09 14.46
N PRO A 146 7.29 -5.83 13.72
CA PRO A 146 7.98 -4.54 13.79
C PRO A 146 7.12 -3.34 13.37
N GLY A 147 6.19 -3.56 12.45
CA GLY A 147 5.08 -2.68 12.09
C GLY A 147 3.78 -3.47 12.09
N ASP A 148 3.02 -3.42 11.01
CA ASP A 148 1.65 -3.92 10.96
C ASP A 148 1.54 -5.44 11.21
N ALA A 149 0.54 -5.88 11.97
CA ALA A 149 0.36 -7.31 12.25
C ALA A 149 -0.35 -8.04 11.09
N PHE A 150 -1.58 -7.64 10.74
CA PHE A 150 -2.34 -8.18 9.59
C PHE A 150 -2.63 -7.09 8.56
N LYS A 151 -1.96 -7.11 7.41
CA LYS A 151 -2.14 -6.15 6.32
C LYS A 151 -2.77 -6.80 5.09
N LEU A 152 -3.85 -6.21 4.58
CA LEU A 152 -4.54 -6.66 3.36
C LEU A 152 -4.61 -5.48 2.38
N LYS A 153 -3.71 -5.41 1.38
CA LYS A 153 -3.71 -4.34 0.36
C LYS A 153 -4.23 -4.85 -0.99
N GLY A 154 -5.17 -4.14 -1.61
CA GLY A 154 -5.76 -4.56 -2.88
C GLY A 154 -6.57 -5.86 -2.78
N VAL A 155 -6.93 -6.29 -1.57
CA VAL A 155 -7.58 -7.57 -1.33
C VAL A 155 -9.07 -7.47 -1.59
N LYS A 156 -9.63 -8.44 -2.31
CA LYS A 156 -11.09 -8.53 -2.53
C LYS A 156 -11.62 -9.81 -1.89
N TRP A 157 -12.68 -9.73 -1.08
CA TRP A 157 -13.16 -10.85 -0.24
C TRP A 157 -12.08 -11.33 0.75
N GLY A 158 -11.58 -10.41 1.58
CA GLY A 158 -10.70 -10.72 2.71
C GLY A 158 -11.50 -10.97 3.98
N THR A 159 -11.20 -12.04 4.72
CA THR A 159 -11.80 -12.35 6.02
C THR A 159 -10.72 -12.58 7.07
N LEU A 160 -10.78 -11.81 8.16
CA LEU A 160 -10.01 -12.03 9.38
C LEU A 160 -10.98 -12.48 10.47
N LEU A 161 -10.86 -13.73 10.92
CA LEU A 161 -11.83 -14.38 11.82
C LEU A 161 -11.13 -14.96 13.05
N ASN A 162 -11.51 -14.52 14.25
CA ASN A 162 -10.93 -15.01 15.50
C ASN A 162 -9.38 -14.90 15.52
N VAL A 163 -8.84 -13.79 15.04
CA VAL A 163 -7.39 -13.50 15.10
C VAL A 163 -7.06 -12.48 16.21
N ARG A 164 -5.80 -12.39 16.62
CA ARG A 164 -5.30 -11.35 17.52
C ARG A 164 -4.02 -10.71 16.99
N ALA A 165 -3.94 -9.39 17.03
CA ALA A 165 -2.69 -8.63 17.01
C ALA A 165 -2.34 -8.20 18.45
N ILE A 166 -1.08 -8.36 18.86
CA ILE A 166 -0.62 -7.93 20.19
C ILE A 166 0.86 -7.58 20.18
N TRP A 167 1.25 -6.62 21.00
CA TRP A 167 2.66 -6.32 21.31
C TRP A 167 2.97 -6.57 22.78
N SER A 168 4.25 -6.69 23.11
CA SER A 168 4.74 -6.82 24.49
C SER A 168 4.64 -5.51 25.30
N GLY A 169 4.49 -4.38 24.61
CA GLY A 169 4.47 -3.05 25.20
C GLY A 169 5.82 -2.61 25.78
N GLY A 170 5.80 -1.64 26.68
CA GLY A 170 6.98 -1.17 27.43
C GLY A 170 7.36 -2.07 28.63
N GLY A 171 6.76 -3.25 28.76
CA GLY A 171 7.02 -4.19 29.85
C GLY A 171 8.14 -5.20 29.57
N GLU A 172 8.17 -6.27 30.37
CA GLU A 172 8.90 -7.49 30.00
C GLU A 172 8.35 -8.06 28.67
N PRO A 173 9.15 -8.68 27.79
CA PRO A 173 8.64 -9.32 26.57
C PRO A 173 7.68 -10.50 26.81
N ILE A 174 6.77 -10.74 25.87
CA ILE A 174 5.94 -11.95 25.81
C ILE A 174 6.75 -13.08 25.15
N THR A 175 7.00 -14.17 25.86
CA THR A 175 7.79 -15.32 25.40
C THR A 175 7.01 -16.62 25.54
N GLY A 176 7.47 -17.71 24.92
CA GLY A 176 6.85 -19.04 25.09
C GLY A 176 6.71 -19.50 26.55
N ASP A 177 7.51 -18.97 27.48
CA ASP A 177 7.43 -19.28 28.91
C ASP A 177 6.32 -18.51 29.66
N ASN A 178 5.93 -17.31 29.20
CA ASN A 178 4.95 -16.44 29.88
C ASN A 178 3.68 -16.12 29.06
N VAL A 179 3.61 -16.55 27.79
CA VAL A 179 2.54 -16.22 26.84
C VAL A 179 1.13 -16.53 27.38
N ALA A 180 0.95 -17.70 28.00
CA ALA A 180 -0.34 -18.15 28.53
C ALA A 180 -0.89 -17.25 29.68
N SER A 181 -0.06 -16.43 30.31
CA SER A 181 -0.48 -15.45 31.32
C SER A 181 -0.48 -14.01 30.81
N ARG A 182 -0.12 -13.76 29.54
CA ARG A 182 0.15 -12.42 29.02
C ARG A 182 -0.55 -12.06 27.70
N LEU A 183 -1.16 -13.01 26.99
CA LEU A 183 -2.09 -12.72 25.90
C LEU A 183 -3.39 -12.04 26.37
N HIS A 184 -3.79 -12.29 27.62
CA HIS A 184 -5.05 -11.80 28.19
C HIS A 184 -4.82 -10.49 28.94
N VAL A 185 -4.93 -9.37 28.23
CA VAL A 185 -4.83 -8.02 28.79
C VAL A 185 -6.22 -7.53 29.23
N GLU A 186 -6.40 -7.38 30.54
CA GLU A 186 -7.55 -6.72 31.18
C GLU A 186 -7.53 -5.20 30.95
N CYS A 187 -8.63 -4.51 31.22
CA CYS A 187 -8.73 -3.04 31.20
C CYS A 187 -9.23 -2.54 32.55
N THR A 188 -8.32 -2.37 33.53
CA THR A 188 -8.68 -1.94 34.90
C THR A 188 -8.29 -0.49 35.18
N SER A 189 -7.09 -0.07 34.77
CA SER A 189 -6.57 1.28 35.05
C SER A 189 -5.58 1.74 33.95
N PRO A 190 -6.05 2.41 32.88
CA PRO A 190 -5.18 2.95 31.85
C PRO A 190 -4.32 4.11 32.37
N PRO A 191 -3.08 4.28 31.87
CA PRO A 191 -2.20 5.39 32.27
C PRO A 191 -2.66 6.71 31.63
N PHE A 192 -2.98 7.73 32.43
CA PHE A 192 -3.48 9.02 31.93
C PHE A 192 -2.35 9.90 31.35
N ASN A 193 -1.10 9.62 31.72
CA ASN A 193 0.11 10.32 31.31
C ASN A 193 1.24 9.29 31.11
N GLU A 194 2.28 9.65 30.35
CA GLU A 194 3.45 8.78 30.19
C GLU A 194 4.15 8.56 31.55
N GLY A 195 4.44 7.30 31.87
CA GLY A 195 5.05 6.90 33.15
C GLY A 195 4.07 6.73 34.32
N ASP A 196 2.76 6.94 34.13
CA ASP A 196 1.76 6.55 35.13
C ASP A 196 1.75 5.02 35.35
N PRO A 197 1.43 4.52 36.56
CA PRO A 197 1.36 3.08 36.81
C PRO A 197 0.25 2.40 36.01
N ALA A 198 0.63 1.58 35.03
CA ALA A 198 -0.30 0.78 34.22
C ALA A 198 -0.19 -0.70 34.62
N PRO A 199 -1.15 -1.24 35.40
CA PRO A 199 -1.04 -2.59 35.99
C PRO A 199 -1.34 -3.72 35.00
N ASP A 200 -2.15 -3.46 33.97
CA ASP A 200 -2.63 -4.47 33.02
C ASP A 200 -1.71 -4.57 31.78
N TYR A 201 -1.31 -3.42 31.23
CA TYR A 201 -0.44 -3.30 30.06
C TYR A 201 0.26 -1.94 30.02
N VAL A 202 1.51 -1.89 29.57
CA VAL A 202 2.30 -0.66 29.41
C VAL A 202 2.37 -0.30 27.92
N PRO A 203 1.71 0.78 27.46
CA PRO A 203 1.82 1.27 26.09
C PRO A 203 3.26 1.59 25.68
N SER A 204 3.55 1.56 24.37
CA SER A 204 4.86 1.98 23.85
C SER A 204 4.78 2.46 22.41
N ALA A 205 5.38 3.62 22.14
CA ALA A 205 5.58 4.16 20.79
C ALA A 205 6.52 3.30 19.91
N SER A 206 7.23 2.33 20.50
CA SER A 206 8.03 1.33 19.77
C SER A 206 7.23 0.11 19.30
N SER A 207 5.94 0.02 19.65
CA SER A 207 5.05 -1.07 19.22
C SER A 207 4.74 -0.94 17.73
N GLY A 208 4.41 -2.06 17.09
CA GLY A 208 3.98 -2.06 15.69
C GLY A 208 2.74 -1.18 15.46
N ARG A 209 2.59 -0.72 14.22
CA ARG A 209 1.75 0.44 13.91
C ARG A 209 0.27 0.08 13.89
N TYR A 210 -0.15 -0.82 13.01
CA TYR A 210 -1.56 -1.25 12.93
C TYR A 210 -1.72 -2.72 13.32
N GLY A 211 -2.74 -3.04 14.13
CA GLY A 211 -3.09 -4.43 14.44
C GLY A 211 -3.70 -5.14 13.22
N ILE A 212 -4.85 -4.63 12.78
CA ILE A 212 -5.53 -5.07 11.57
C ILE A 212 -5.59 -3.88 10.61
N TYR A 213 -5.11 -4.08 9.38
CA TYR A 213 -4.87 -3.04 8.37
C TYR A 213 -5.25 -3.46 6.94
N PRO A 214 -6.55 -3.62 6.61
CA PRO A 214 -7.03 -3.69 5.24
C PRO A 214 -7.05 -2.29 4.61
N VAL A 215 -6.44 -2.15 3.43
CA VAL A 215 -6.31 -0.87 2.71
C VAL A 215 -6.51 -1.08 1.20
N GLU A 216 -7.06 -0.10 0.48
CA GLU A 216 -7.35 -0.20 -0.98
C GLU A 216 -8.15 -1.45 -1.37
N SER A 217 -9.05 -1.89 -0.50
CA SER A 217 -9.62 -3.25 -0.53
C SER A 217 -11.13 -3.27 -0.80
N GLU A 218 -11.70 -4.47 -0.97
CA GLU A 218 -13.11 -4.65 -1.32
C GLU A 218 -13.71 -5.85 -0.56
N ASN A 219 -14.91 -5.67 0.00
CA ASN A 219 -15.69 -6.75 0.62
C ASN A 219 -14.92 -7.41 1.79
N ILE A 220 -14.49 -6.60 2.76
CA ILE A 220 -13.65 -7.00 3.89
C ILE A 220 -14.48 -7.30 5.14
N LEU A 221 -14.25 -8.46 5.76
CA LEU A 221 -14.82 -8.86 7.05
C LEU A 221 -13.73 -8.98 8.13
N VAL A 222 -13.93 -8.31 9.26
CA VAL A 222 -13.18 -8.53 10.51
C VAL A 222 -14.18 -8.98 11.57
N ASP A 223 -14.01 -10.18 12.11
CA ASP A 223 -14.99 -10.81 13.02
C ASP A 223 -14.29 -11.50 14.21
N ASN A 224 -14.85 -11.35 15.42
CA ASN A 224 -14.35 -11.94 16.68
C ASN A 224 -12.84 -11.70 16.94
N SER A 225 -12.29 -10.62 16.39
CA SER A 225 -10.84 -10.36 16.35
C SER A 225 -10.40 -9.37 17.42
N GLU A 226 -9.10 -9.31 17.71
CA GLU A 226 -8.57 -8.52 18.83
C GLU A 226 -7.30 -7.74 18.43
N SER A 227 -7.15 -6.50 18.89
CA SER A 227 -5.89 -5.75 18.79
C SER A 227 -5.50 -5.11 20.13
N ILE A 228 -4.29 -5.40 20.60
CA ILE A 228 -3.77 -4.92 21.88
C ILE A 228 -2.44 -4.19 21.69
N GLY A 229 -2.40 -2.90 22.00
CA GLY A 229 -1.15 -2.16 22.16
C GLY A 229 -0.51 -1.54 20.91
N ALA A 230 -1.25 -1.40 19.80
CA ALA A 230 -0.75 -0.79 18.57
C ALA A 230 -0.36 0.69 18.77
N SER A 231 0.71 1.17 18.14
CA SER A 231 1.19 2.55 18.24
C SER A 231 0.39 3.58 17.41
N ASP A 232 -0.72 3.14 16.84
CA ASP A 232 -1.63 3.90 15.99
C ASP A 232 -3.03 3.28 16.14
N ALA A 233 -3.75 2.97 15.06
CA ALA A 233 -5.03 2.24 15.13
C ALA A 233 -4.88 0.72 15.36
N GLY A 234 -5.66 0.17 16.30
CA GLY A 234 -5.72 -1.25 16.58
C GLY A 234 -6.40 -2.05 15.47
N ILE A 235 -7.66 -1.70 15.14
CA ILE A 235 -8.40 -2.30 14.02
C ILE A 235 -8.83 -1.18 13.07
N TYR A 236 -7.98 -0.95 12.06
CA TYR A 236 -8.19 0.01 10.98
C TYR A 236 -8.83 -0.68 9.76
N VAL A 237 -9.63 0.04 8.98
CA VAL A 237 -9.88 -0.24 7.56
C VAL A 237 -9.84 1.08 6.77
N GLY A 238 -9.07 1.13 5.68
CA GLY A 238 -8.84 2.34 4.91
C GLY A 238 -9.05 2.17 3.41
N GLN A 239 -9.36 3.27 2.71
CA GLN A 239 -9.47 3.33 1.23
C GLN A 239 -10.24 2.14 0.61
N THR A 240 -11.26 1.67 1.32
CA THR A 240 -11.94 0.40 1.04
C THR A 240 -13.38 0.65 0.61
N ASN A 241 -13.91 -0.18 -0.28
CA ASN A 241 -15.27 0.03 -0.79
C ASN A 241 -16.33 -0.44 0.21
N ASN A 242 -16.24 -1.68 0.68
CA ASN A 242 -17.20 -2.30 1.60
C ASN A 242 -16.44 -2.97 2.74
N ALA A 243 -16.72 -2.60 4.00
CA ALA A 243 -16.08 -3.15 5.18
C ALA A 243 -17.07 -3.39 6.33
N ILE A 244 -16.95 -4.53 7.00
CA ILE A 244 -17.68 -4.86 8.23
C ILE A 244 -16.68 -5.28 9.30
N ILE A 245 -16.63 -4.52 10.40
CA ILE A 245 -15.87 -4.86 11.60
C ILE A 245 -16.87 -5.17 12.71
N ARG A 246 -16.86 -6.40 13.23
CA ARG A 246 -17.84 -6.82 14.23
C ARG A 246 -17.32 -7.78 15.30
N ASN A 247 -18.04 -7.85 16.42
CA ASN A 247 -17.75 -8.72 17.57
C ASN A 247 -16.30 -8.62 18.11
N SER A 248 -15.58 -7.55 17.76
CA SER A 248 -14.13 -7.45 17.92
C SER A 248 -13.74 -6.51 19.05
N ARG A 249 -12.52 -6.64 19.56
CA ARG A 249 -11.99 -5.89 20.71
C ARG A 249 -10.74 -5.12 20.34
N ALA A 250 -10.64 -3.88 20.79
CA ALA A 250 -9.40 -3.11 20.71
C ALA A 250 -9.08 -2.48 22.07
N ALA A 251 -7.88 -2.75 22.60
CA ALA A 251 -7.44 -2.19 23.87
C ALA A 251 -5.99 -1.71 23.92
N TYR A 252 -5.73 -0.64 24.68
CA TYR A 252 -4.40 -0.01 24.85
C TYR A 252 -3.70 0.41 23.54
N ASN A 253 -4.42 0.55 22.43
CA ASN A 253 -3.93 1.16 21.20
C ASN A 253 -4.02 2.70 21.31
N VAL A 254 -3.53 3.45 20.32
CA VAL A 254 -3.85 4.89 20.24
C VAL A 254 -5.31 5.05 19.83
N MET A 255 -5.68 4.63 18.61
CA MET A 255 -7.08 4.45 18.23
C MET A 255 -7.49 2.99 18.41
N GLY A 256 -8.63 2.71 19.03
CA GLY A 256 -9.17 1.36 19.10
C GLY A 256 -9.57 0.85 17.71
N PHE A 257 -10.48 1.58 17.06
CA PHE A 257 -11.00 1.30 15.73
C PHE A 257 -10.90 2.53 14.83
N GLU A 258 -10.57 2.33 13.55
CA GLU A 258 -10.41 3.42 12.57
C GLU A 258 -11.01 3.05 11.21
N ILE A 259 -11.72 4.00 10.61
CA ILE A 259 -12.27 3.95 9.25
C ILE A 259 -11.78 5.19 8.51
N GLU A 260 -10.99 5.00 7.45
CA GLU A 260 -10.29 6.06 6.71
C GLU A 260 -10.69 6.03 5.22
N ASN A 261 -11.29 7.10 4.66
CA ASN A 261 -11.64 7.18 3.23
C ASN A 261 -12.42 5.95 2.70
N VAL A 262 -13.29 5.34 3.51
CA VAL A 262 -14.10 4.14 3.17
C VAL A 262 -15.44 4.55 2.58
N GLN A 263 -15.87 3.92 1.48
CA GLN A 263 -17.16 4.26 0.84
C GLN A 263 -18.37 3.72 1.62
N GLY A 264 -18.30 2.47 2.10
CA GLY A 264 -19.31 1.82 2.94
C GLY A 264 -18.69 1.09 4.13
N GLY A 265 -18.69 1.73 5.30
CA GLY A 265 -18.11 1.20 6.54
C GLY A 265 -19.15 0.80 7.60
N GLU A 266 -18.83 -0.20 8.43
CA GLU A 266 -19.71 -0.66 9.51
C GLU A 266 -18.96 -1.16 10.76
N TYR A 267 -19.34 -0.63 11.93
CA TYR A 267 -18.97 -1.15 13.25
C TYR A 267 -20.21 -1.74 13.96
N ASP A 268 -20.27 -3.07 14.17
CA ASP A 268 -21.37 -3.72 14.93
C ASP A 268 -20.85 -4.57 16.11
N ASN A 269 -21.40 -4.39 17.31
CA ASN A 269 -21.08 -5.18 18.51
C ASN A 269 -19.58 -5.21 18.93
N ASN A 270 -18.80 -4.16 18.67
CA ASN A 270 -17.39 -4.09 19.08
C ASN A 270 -17.18 -3.48 20.47
N LEU A 271 -16.01 -3.74 21.07
CA LEU A 271 -15.56 -3.19 22.35
C LEU A 271 -14.24 -2.44 22.18
N ALA A 272 -14.27 -1.12 22.34
CA ALA A 272 -13.08 -0.27 22.41
C ALA A 272 -12.86 0.18 23.87
N GLU A 273 -11.75 -0.22 24.48
CA GLU A 273 -11.48 0.10 25.88
C GLU A 273 -10.01 0.37 26.21
N CYS A 274 -9.72 1.26 27.16
CA CYS A 274 -8.35 1.60 27.56
C CYS A 274 -7.42 2.09 26.41
N ASN A 275 -7.95 2.49 25.24
CA ASN A 275 -7.18 3.14 24.16
C ASN A 275 -6.96 4.64 24.48
N THR A 276 -6.35 5.42 23.57
CA THR A 276 -6.41 6.91 23.63
C THR A 276 -7.76 7.43 23.13
N GLY A 277 -8.24 6.87 22.01
CA GLY A 277 -9.58 7.08 21.48
C GLY A 277 -10.23 5.75 21.10
N GLY A 278 -11.56 5.64 21.25
CA GLY A 278 -12.30 4.41 21.01
C GLY A 278 -12.50 4.10 19.53
N PHE A 279 -13.22 4.98 18.82
CA PHE A 279 -13.61 4.81 17.42
C PHE A 279 -13.36 6.10 16.60
N LEU A 280 -12.91 5.96 15.35
CA LEU A 280 -12.67 7.05 14.39
C LEU A 280 -13.30 6.72 13.03
N ILE A 281 -13.91 7.72 12.39
CA ILE A 281 -14.35 7.73 10.99
C ILE A 281 -13.89 9.07 10.38
N TYR A 282 -13.11 9.07 9.30
CA TYR A 282 -12.58 10.30 8.69
C TYR A 282 -12.07 10.12 7.26
N ASP A 283 -11.78 11.24 6.59
CA ASP A 283 -11.02 11.28 5.33
C ASP A 283 -9.65 11.96 5.53
N LEU A 284 -8.65 11.51 4.76
CA LEU A 284 -7.34 12.13 4.57
C LEU A 284 -7.22 12.82 3.21
N GLU A 285 -6.45 13.92 3.18
CA GLU A 285 -6.06 14.64 1.97
C GLU A 285 -5.09 13.86 1.07
N ASN A 286 -5.11 14.19 -0.23
CA ASN A 286 -4.11 13.82 -1.23
C ASN A 286 -3.90 12.29 -1.35
N ILE A 287 -5.01 11.54 -1.30
CA ILE A 287 -5.04 10.08 -1.22
C ILE A 287 -5.88 9.47 -2.37
N THR A 288 -6.08 8.15 -2.36
CA THR A 288 -6.56 7.37 -3.52
C THR A 288 -8.06 7.48 -3.79
N GLN A 289 -8.88 7.63 -2.75
CA GLN A 289 -10.33 7.84 -2.80
C GLN A 289 -10.82 8.61 -1.55
N TYR A 290 -12.11 8.84 -1.43
CA TYR A 290 -12.75 9.61 -0.35
C TYR A 290 -13.99 8.87 0.19
N GLY A 291 -14.39 9.19 1.41
CA GLY A 291 -15.48 8.57 2.14
C GLY A 291 -16.88 8.98 1.67
N ASP A 292 -17.88 8.17 2.03
CA ASP A 292 -19.27 8.46 1.65
C ASP A 292 -20.35 8.08 2.67
N THR A 293 -20.26 6.92 3.33
CA THR A 293 -21.31 6.44 4.25
C THR A 293 -20.74 5.44 5.25
N SER A 294 -21.04 5.62 6.55
CA SER A 294 -20.66 4.67 7.60
C SER A 294 -21.70 4.52 8.71
N VAL A 295 -21.79 3.32 9.30
CA VAL A 295 -22.75 2.99 10.36
C VAL A 295 -22.05 2.45 11.61
N MET A 296 -22.32 3.03 12.77
CA MET A 296 -21.77 2.61 14.07
C MET A 296 -22.91 2.20 15.01
N LEU A 297 -23.05 0.90 15.31
CA LEU A 297 -24.11 0.42 16.20
C LEU A 297 -23.72 -0.65 17.21
N ASN A 298 -24.47 -0.69 18.32
CA ASN A 298 -24.35 -1.68 19.39
C ASN A 298 -22.94 -1.82 20.02
N ASN A 299 -22.04 -0.86 19.78
CA ASN A 299 -20.66 -0.90 20.27
C ASN A 299 -20.56 -0.37 21.70
N ILE A 300 -19.48 -0.73 22.39
CA ILE A 300 -19.12 -0.19 23.71
C ILE A 300 -17.79 0.55 23.56
N SER A 301 -17.78 1.84 23.91
CA SER A 301 -16.57 2.66 24.01
C SER A 301 -16.40 3.10 25.46
N ARG A 302 -15.48 2.45 26.20
CA ARG A 302 -15.34 2.65 27.65
C ARG A 302 -13.91 2.93 28.11
N ASN A 303 -13.74 3.84 29.06
CA ASN A 303 -12.45 4.06 29.74
C ASN A 303 -11.26 4.30 28.76
N ASN A 304 -11.49 4.90 27.58
CA ASN A 304 -10.43 5.12 26.59
C ASN A 304 -9.56 6.32 26.98
N ASN A 305 -8.83 6.19 28.09
CA ASN A 305 -8.13 7.28 28.78
C ASN A 305 -6.59 7.15 28.74
N THR A 306 -6.05 6.21 27.97
CA THR A 306 -4.58 6.07 27.82
C THR A 306 -4.00 7.31 27.16
N TYR A 307 -2.83 7.78 27.62
CA TYR A 307 -2.12 8.89 26.99
C TYR A 307 -1.78 8.60 25.51
N ASN A 308 -1.75 9.62 24.65
CA ASN A 308 -1.40 9.42 23.24
C ASN A 308 0.09 9.08 23.10
N PHE A 309 0.41 8.00 22.39
CA PHE A 309 1.77 7.51 22.16
C PHE A 309 2.09 7.29 20.66
N ALA A 310 1.31 7.90 19.74
CA ALA A 310 1.58 7.79 18.31
C ALA A 310 2.80 8.64 17.88
N PRO A 311 3.70 8.11 17.03
CA PRO A 311 4.97 8.77 16.72
C PRO A 311 4.86 9.90 15.68
N SER A 312 3.80 9.95 14.87
CA SER A 312 3.60 10.95 13.80
C SER A 312 2.19 10.85 13.20
N GLY A 313 1.76 11.86 12.45
CA GLY A 313 0.49 11.85 11.72
C GLY A 313 -0.70 12.32 12.57
N ILE A 314 -1.87 12.49 11.94
CA ILE A 314 -3.02 13.20 12.54
C ILE A 314 -3.56 12.52 13.82
N VAL A 315 -3.43 11.19 13.93
CA VAL A 315 -3.79 10.44 15.15
C VAL A 315 -2.95 10.81 16.38
N SER A 316 -1.75 11.39 16.21
CA SER A 316 -0.91 11.87 17.33
C SER A 316 -1.50 13.10 18.05
N ALA A 317 -2.52 13.73 17.46
CA ALA A 317 -3.29 14.81 18.06
C ALA A 317 -4.64 14.38 18.65
N VAL A 318 -5.05 13.11 18.50
CA VAL A 318 -6.27 12.60 19.14
C VAL A 318 -6.10 12.65 20.66
N PRO A 319 -6.97 13.34 21.40
CA PRO A 319 -6.80 13.48 22.84
C PRO A 319 -7.28 12.25 23.59
N ARG A 320 -6.60 11.91 24.68
CA ARG A 320 -7.06 10.86 25.60
C ARG A 320 -8.47 11.14 26.10
N GLY A 321 -9.25 10.08 26.31
CA GLY A 321 -10.63 10.19 26.76
C GLY A 321 -11.64 10.42 25.63
N THR A 322 -11.33 10.01 24.41
CA THR A 322 -12.21 10.19 23.24
C THR A 322 -13.05 8.94 22.99
N GLY A 323 -14.37 9.00 23.19
CA GLY A 323 -15.26 7.86 22.95
C GLY A 323 -15.40 7.50 21.46
N PHE A 324 -15.72 8.50 20.64
CA PHE A 324 -15.75 8.48 19.18
C PHE A 324 -15.35 9.86 18.65
N ILE A 325 -14.67 9.93 17.50
CA ILE A 325 -14.30 11.17 16.81
C ILE A 325 -14.48 11.05 15.29
N THR A 326 -14.82 12.16 14.63
CA THR A 326 -14.93 12.26 13.16
C THR A 326 -14.43 13.59 12.61
N LEU A 327 -13.87 13.55 11.39
CA LEU A 327 -13.26 14.68 10.69
C LEU A 327 -13.48 14.56 9.18
N GLY A 328 -14.14 15.56 8.57
CA GLY A 328 -14.25 15.66 7.10
C GLY A 328 -14.92 14.49 6.38
N TYR A 329 -15.97 13.90 6.98
CA TYR A 329 -16.63 12.69 6.46
C TYR A 329 -18.17 12.82 6.50
N ASP A 330 -18.85 12.33 5.46
CA ASP A 330 -20.31 12.47 5.29
C ASP A 330 -21.11 11.22 5.69
N ASN A 331 -22.41 11.42 5.99
CA ASN A 331 -23.42 10.38 6.17
C ASN A 331 -23.03 9.29 7.20
N ILE A 332 -22.99 9.68 8.49
CA ILE A 332 -22.66 8.79 9.60
C ILE A 332 -23.89 8.59 10.50
N GLU A 333 -24.33 7.34 10.71
CA GLU A 333 -25.40 6.99 11.68
C GLU A 333 -24.79 6.27 12.89
N ILE A 334 -25.03 6.80 14.09
CA ILE A 334 -24.44 6.34 15.36
C ILE A 334 -25.58 6.01 16.33
N TYR A 335 -25.84 4.72 16.59
CA TYR A 335 -26.98 4.29 17.41
C TYR A 335 -26.82 3.04 18.27
N ASN A 336 -27.59 2.96 19.35
CA ASN A 336 -27.55 1.87 20.34
C ASN A 336 -26.16 1.63 21.00
N ASN A 337 -25.21 2.56 20.87
CA ASN A 337 -23.88 2.43 21.46
C ASN A 337 -23.88 2.87 22.93
N LEU A 338 -22.94 2.32 23.72
CA LEU A 338 -22.65 2.75 25.09
C LEU A 338 -21.31 3.49 25.13
N PHE A 339 -21.33 4.73 25.61
CA PHE A 339 -20.13 5.52 25.91
C PHE A 339 -20.06 5.75 27.42
N GLU A 340 -18.97 5.32 28.06
CA GLU A 340 -18.83 5.33 29.53
C GLU A 340 -17.38 5.65 29.94
N ASP A 341 -17.19 6.53 30.91
CA ASP A 341 -15.85 6.85 31.48
C ASP A 341 -14.80 7.36 30.47
N ASN A 342 -15.19 8.13 29.43
CA ASN A 342 -14.24 8.71 28.45
C ASN A 342 -13.92 10.17 28.80
N SER A 343 -12.67 10.47 29.22
CA SER A 343 -12.36 11.72 29.94
C SER A 343 -12.56 13.03 29.16
N THR A 344 -12.47 13.04 27.83
CA THR A 344 -12.61 14.23 26.97
C THR A 344 -14.03 14.39 26.40
N ALA A 345 -14.62 13.34 25.82
CA ALA A 345 -15.99 13.32 25.34
C ALA A 345 -16.48 11.89 25.00
N ALA A 346 -17.79 11.70 24.88
CA ALA A 346 -18.36 10.48 24.29
C ALA A 346 -18.34 10.55 22.75
N ILE A 347 -18.71 11.69 22.17
CA ILE A 347 -18.64 11.97 20.72
C ILE A 347 -17.99 13.34 20.49
N ILE A 348 -17.04 13.39 19.55
CA ILE A 348 -16.44 14.61 19.00
C ILE A 348 -16.71 14.63 17.49
N TYR A 349 -17.14 15.75 16.92
CA TYR A 349 -17.13 15.96 15.47
C TYR A 349 -16.51 17.32 15.12
N THR A 350 -15.57 17.31 14.18
CA THR A 350 -14.77 18.47 13.79
C THR A 350 -14.57 18.54 12.27
N SER A 351 -13.95 19.64 11.84
CA SER A 351 -13.72 20.03 10.45
C SER A 351 -12.26 20.43 10.24
N TYR A 352 -11.72 20.20 9.04
CA TYR A 352 -10.36 20.60 8.65
C TYR A 352 -10.13 22.12 8.72
N GLU A 353 -11.20 22.95 8.66
CA GLU A 353 -11.13 24.40 8.94
C GLU A 353 -10.50 24.70 10.32
N LEU A 354 -10.60 23.80 11.30
CA LEU A 354 -9.98 23.96 12.62
C LEU A 354 -8.45 23.80 12.59
N ILE A 355 -7.92 23.03 11.64
CA ILE A 355 -6.50 22.66 11.52
C ILE A 355 -5.82 23.61 10.52
N ASP A 356 -6.35 23.68 9.30
CA ASP A 356 -5.76 24.44 8.19
C ASP A 356 -6.16 25.92 8.22
N GLY A 357 -7.38 26.20 8.70
CA GLY A 357 -8.09 27.47 8.54
C GLY A 357 -9.02 27.51 7.33
N LYS A 358 -9.99 28.45 7.34
CA LYS A 358 -11.09 28.48 6.37
C LYS A 358 -10.60 28.55 4.91
N GLY A 359 -10.95 27.53 4.13
CA GLY A 359 -10.61 27.41 2.70
C GLY A 359 -9.15 27.04 2.39
N LYS A 360 -8.30 26.80 3.41
CA LYS A 360 -6.86 26.56 3.23
C LYS A 360 -6.47 25.10 2.96
N THR A 361 -7.28 24.12 3.35
CA THR A 361 -7.11 22.68 3.07
C THR A 361 -6.63 22.46 1.63
N SER A 362 -5.50 21.79 1.45
CA SER A 362 -4.77 21.74 0.17
C SER A 362 -5.53 20.97 -0.90
N ASP A 363 -6.20 19.89 -0.49
CA ASP A 363 -6.98 19.03 -1.34
C ASP A 363 -8.42 19.54 -1.47
N LYS A 364 -8.81 20.00 -2.67
CA LYS A 364 -10.16 20.48 -2.98
C LYS A 364 -11.10 19.34 -3.44
N LYS A 365 -10.60 18.10 -3.45
CA LYS A 365 -11.39 16.88 -3.69
C LYS A 365 -12.00 16.30 -2.40
N LEU A 366 -11.36 16.57 -1.26
CA LEU A 366 -11.83 16.24 0.08
C LEU A 366 -12.90 17.26 0.54
N ASP A 367 -13.94 16.81 1.24
CA ASP A 367 -14.92 17.71 1.87
C ASP A 367 -14.49 17.98 3.33
N PRO A 368 -14.10 19.21 3.70
CA PRO A 368 -13.40 19.43 4.97
C PRO A 368 -14.32 19.48 6.21
N TYR A 369 -15.61 19.13 6.10
CA TYR A 369 -16.61 19.22 7.18
C TYR A 369 -17.30 17.87 7.40
N THR A 370 -17.71 17.57 8.63
CA THR A 370 -18.51 16.37 8.94
C THR A 370 -20.01 16.69 8.82
N GLU A 371 -20.72 16.09 7.86
CA GLU A 371 -22.14 16.41 7.58
C GLU A 371 -23.01 15.14 7.35
N GLY A 372 -24.33 15.28 7.42
CA GLY A 372 -25.26 14.14 7.35
C GLY A 372 -25.21 13.22 8.59
N LEU A 373 -24.88 13.78 9.76
CA LEU A 373 -24.60 13.06 10.99
C LEU A 373 -25.88 12.78 11.81
N HIS A 374 -26.15 11.51 12.12
CA HIS A 374 -27.37 11.09 12.84
C HIS A 374 -27.00 10.33 14.12
N ILE A 375 -27.19 10.97 15.29
CA ILE A 375 -26.82 10.42 16.60
C ILE A 375 -28.08 10.15 17.42
N HIS A 376 -28.45 8.88 17.62
CA HIS A 376 -29.66 8.55 18.37
C HIS A 376 -29.61 7.23 19.13
N ASN A 377 -30.44 7.10 20.18
CA ASN A 377 -30.56 5.86 20.98
C ASN A 377 -29.25 5.38 21.65
N ASN A 378 -28.22 6.22 21.76
CA ASN A 378 -26.99 5.91 22.49
C ASN A 378 -27.16 6.24 23.99
N VAL A 379 -26.37 5.58 24.83
CA VAL A 379 -26.27 5.85 26.27
C VAL A 379 -24.90 6.47 26.55
N MET A 380 -24.87 7.65 27.18
CA MET A 380 -23.66 8.42 27.46
C MET A 380 -23.54 8.74 28.95
N LYS A 381 -22.46 8.28 29.58
CA LYS A 381 -22.21 8.40 31.02
C LYS A 381 -20.78 8.87 31.28
N ASN A 382 -20.60 9.64 32.35
CA ASN A 382 -19.30 10.09 32.86
C ASN A 382 -18.26 10.35 31.76
N SER A 383 -18.59 11.20 30.79
CA SER A 383 -17.73 11.49 29.66
C SER A 383 -17.47 13.00 29.55
N GLY A 384 -16.24 13.43 29.31
CA GLY A 384 -15.83 14.84 29.41
C GLY A 384 -15.49 15.34 30.83
N TYR A 385 -15.18 14.44 31.76
CA TYR A 385 -14.84 14.79 33.16
C TYR A 385 -13.38 15.23 33.39
N ASP A 386 -12.46 15.02 32.45
CA ASP A 386 -11.05 15.42 32.57
C ASP A 386 -10.36 15.59 31.20
N LEU A 387 -10.22 16.84 30.76
CA LEU A 387 -9.47 17.16 29.54
C LEU A 387 -7.96 17.09 29.81
N PRO A 388 -7.15 16.49 28.91
CA PRO A 388 -5.70 16.52 29.03
C PRO A 388 -5.14 17.96 28.94
N PRO A 389 -3.98 18.23 29.57
CA PRO A 389 -3.33 19.54 29.50
C PRO A 389 -2.79 19.84 28.09
N PRO A 390 -2.61 21.13 27.71
CA PRO A 390 -2.02 21.51 26.43
C PRO A 390 -0.59 20.99 26.28
N ASN A 391 -0.29 20.31 25.18
CA ASN A 391 1.08 20.03 24.78
C ASN A 391 1.70 21.25 24.06
N LEU A 392 2.04 22.28 24.85
CA LEU A 392 2.62 23.52 24.30
C LEU A 392 3.95 23.30 23.58
N GLU A 393 4.69 22.23 23.89
CA GLU A 393 5.95 21.90 23.21
C GLU A 393 5.71 21.49 21.75
N LYS A 394 4.80 20.53 21.51
CA LYS A 394 4.39 20.16 20.13
C LYS A 394 3.83 21.34 19.34
N VAL A 395 3.09 22.23 19.98
CA VAL A 395 2.50 23.42 19.31
C VAL A 395 3.56 24.46 18.94
N LEU A 396 4.48 24.77 19.86
CA LEU A 396 5.44 25.87 19.71
C LEU A 396 6.73 25.45 18.99
N VAL A 397 7.09 24.16 19.02
CA VAL A 397 8.33 23.62 18.44
C VAL A 397 8.07 22.80 17.18
N GLU A 398 7.01 21.99 17.15
CA GLU A 398 6.72 21.06 16.04
C GLU A 398 5.63 21.58 15.08
N GLY A 399 4.77 22.49 15.55
CA GLY A 399 3.71 23.13 14.77
C GLY A 399 2.38 22.37 14.77
N GLU A 400 2.18 21.38 15.65
CA GLU A 400 0.95 20.56 15.70
C GLU A 400 -0.21 21.30 16.39
N VAL A 401 -0.76 22.30 15.69
CA VAL A 401 -1.95 23.11 16.06
C VAL A 401 -3.12 22.23 16.49
N GLU A 402 -3.29 21.09 15.83
CA GLU A 402 -4.31 20.08 16.07
C GLU A 402 -4.33 19.57 17.53
N THR A 403 -3.17 19.52 18.21
CA THR A 403 -3.07 19.07 19.61
C THR A 403 -3.73 20.01 20.63
N VAL A 404 -4.13 21.21 20.23
CA VAL A 404 -4.77 22.21 21.12
C VAL A 404 -6.28 22.00 21.25
N LEU A 405 -6.89 21.08 20.50
CA LEU A 405 -8.34 20.79 20.56
C LEU A 405 -8.89 20.66 22.00
N PRO A 406 -8.30 19.90 22.95
CA PRO A 406 -8.77 19.83 24.34
C PRO A 406 -8.71 21.17 25.08
N THR A 407 -7.72 22.00 24.74
CA THR A 407 -7.52 23.30 25.37
C THR A 407 -8.51 24.33 24.81
N LEU A 408 -8.84 24.26 23.52
CA LEU A 408 -9.93 25.04 22.92
C LEU A 408 -11.29 24.69 23.57
N ILE A 409 -11.59 23.40 23.72
CA ILE A 409 -12.78 22.92 24.44
C ILE A 409 -12.77 23.47 25.89
N GLY A 410 -11.68 23.22 26.62
CA GLY A 410 -11.59 23.59 28.04
C GLY A 410 -11.67 25.09 28.31
N ILE A 411 -11.05 25.94 27.49
CA ILE A 411 -11.05 27.41 27.67
C ILE A 411 -12.40 28.01 27.30
N LYS A 412 -13.07 27.48 26.28
CA LYS A 412 -14.39 27.99 25.84
C LYS A 412 -15.54 27.51 26.74
N ASN A 413 -15.36 26.47 27.54
CA ASN A 413 -16.34 26.00 28.53
C ASN A 413 -16.36 26.90 29.81
N LEU A 414 -16.86 28.13 29.68
CA LEU A 414 -16.91 29.14 30.75
C LEU A 414 -17.46 28.63 32.09
N ASN A 415 -18.45 27.73 32.05
CA ASN A 415 -19.13 27.23 33.24
C ASN A 415 -18.47 25.99 33.86
N ARG A 416 -17.62 25.26 33.11
CA ARG A 416 -16.86 24.10 33.60
C ARG A 416 -15.44 24.09 32.98
N PRO A 417 -14.54 25.03 33.32
CA PRO A 417 -13.19 25.07 32.74
C PRO A 417 -12.42 23.76 32.93
N GLY A 418 -11.71 23.31 31.89
CA GLY A 418 -11.00 22.02 31.91
C GLY A 418 -11.91 20.78 31.92
N LYS A 419 -13.17 20.92 31.48
CA LYS A 419 -14.14 19.82 31.27
C LYS A 419 -14.77 19.90 29.88
N GLY A 420 -15.08 18.75 29.31
CA GLY A 420 -15.79 18.61 28.03
C GLY A 420 -17.30 18.44 28.23
N ALA A 421 -17.89 17.64 27.35
CA ALA A 421 -19.30 17.26 27.34
C ALA A 421 -19.45 15.82 26.83
N HIS A 422 -20.65 15.24 26.89
CA HIS A 422 -20.96 13.98 26.22
C HIS A 422 -20.80 14.14 24.70
N ILE A 423 -21.41 15.15 24.09
CA ILE A 423 -21.24 15.49 22.66
C ILE A 423 -20.53 16.84 22.52
N VAL A 424 -19.50 16.91 21.66
CA VAL A 424 -18.71 18.12 21.37
C VAL A 424 -18.66 18.38 19.85
N TRP A 425 -18.94 19.62 19.43
CA TRP A 425 -18.87 20.10 18.04
C TRP A 425 -18.04 21.37 17.92
N ASP A 426 -17.33 21.55 16.79
CA ASP A 426 -16.68 22.81 16.44
C ASP A 426 -17.63 23.91 15.94
N GLY A 427 -18.87 23.61 15.53
CA GLY A 427 -19.79 24.63 15.00
C GLY A 427 -19.44 25.14 13.60
N LEU A 428 -18.68 24.37 12.81
CA LEU A 428 -18.22 24.72 11.46
C LEU A 428 -18.98 23.92 10.38
N LEU A 429 -19.27 24.57 9.26
CA LEU A 429 -19.95 24.06 8.05
C LEU A 429 -19.50 24.93 6.85
N ASP A 430 -19.61 24.42 5.62
CA ASP A 430 -19.35 25.24 4.42
C ASP A 430 -20.50 26.17 4.00
N ASP A 431 -20.11 27.24 3.32
CA ASP A 431 -20.97 28.17 2.58
C ASP A 431 -20.99 27.79 1.09
N LEU A 432 -22.11 27.96 0.38
CA LEU A 432 -22.22 27.63 -1.05
C LEU A 432 -21.21 28.42 -1.90
N ASN A 433 -20.31 27.70 -2.58
CA ASN A 433 -19.43 28.28 -3.58
C ASN A 433 -20.10 28.30 -4.97
N ALA A 434 -20.97 29.28 -5.18
CA ALA A 434 -21.82 29.37 -6.38
C ALA A 434 -21.05 29.57 -7.70
N ASP A 435 -19.81 30.08 -7.64
CA ASP A 435 -18.95 30.29 -8.80
C ASP A 435 -18.04 29.07 -9.12
N CYS A 436 -18.05 28.03 -8.28
CA CYS A 436 -17.22 26.84 -8.49
C CYS A 436 -17.83 25.91 -9.57
N PRO A 437 -17.15 25.66 -10.70
CA PRO A 437 -17.62 24.72 -11.71
C PRO A 437 -17.58 23.28 -11.20
N TYR A 438 -18.40 22.42 -11.81
CA TYR A 438 -18.32 20.98 -11.56
C TYR A 438 -16.96 20.43 -12.06
N PRO A 439 -16.23 19.63 -11.26
CA PRO A 439 -14.87 19.20 -11.58
C PRO A 439 -14.76 18.29 -12.81
N VAL A 440 -13.58 18.30 -13.44
CA VAL A 440 -13.24 17.55 -14.65
C VAL A 440 -11.97 16.71 -14.49
N ASP A 441 -11.86 15.65 -15.30
CA ASP A 441 -10.66 14.82 -15.41
C ASP A 441 -9.55 15.51 -16.23
N ALA A 442 -8.40 14.84 -16.37
CA ALA A 442 -7.28 15.32 -17.18
C ALA A 442 -7.60 15.49 -18.69
N ASN A 443 -8.73 14.96 -19.16
CA ASN A 443 -9.23 15.07 -20.54
C ASN A 443 -10.35 16.14 -20.68
N GLY A 444 -10.63 16.91 -19.61
CA GLY A 444 -11.69 17.92 -19.57
C GLY A 444 -13.11 17.35 -19.59
N GLN A 445 -13.29 16.06 -19.30
CA GLN A 445 -14.59 15.42 -19.13
C GLN A 445 -15.06 15.55 -17.68
N PRO A 446 -16.37 15.73 -17.40
CA PRO A 446 -16.88 15.76 -16.02
C PRO A 446 -16.51 14.47 -15.27
N VAL A 447 -15.94 14.60 -14.07
CA VAL A 447 -15.65 13.44 -13.21
C VAL A 447 -16.94 12.67 -12.87
N PRO A 448 -16.88 11.36 -12.55
CA PRO A 448 -18.06 10.60 -12.13
C PRO A 448 -18.73 11.21 -10.89
N LYS A 449 -20.02 10.92 -10.69
CA LYS A 449 -20.78 11.37 -9.51
C LYS A 449 -21.79 10.36 -9.02
N GLN A 450 -22.09 10.48 -7.74
CA GLN A 450 -23.21 9.86 -7.06
C GLN A 450 -24.55 10.45 -7.51
N ALA A 451 -25.66 9.81 -7.10
CA ALA A 451 -27.02 10.23 -7.44
C ALA A 451 -27.44 11.57 -6.79
N ASN A 452 -26.83 11.95 -5.67
CA ASN A 452 -27.05 13.25 -4.99
C ASN A 452 -26.35 14.43 -5.70
N GLY A 453 -25.36 14.17 -6.55
CA GLY A 453 -24.53 15.15 -7.23
C GLY A 453 -23.08 15.30 -6.71
N LYS A 454 -22.71 14.64 -5.60
CA LYS A 454 -21.34 14.62 -5.06
C LYS A 454 -20.38 13.99 -6.08
N PRO A 455 -19.26 14.65 -6.43
CA PRO A 455 -18.21 14.07 -7.27
C PRO A 455 -17.59 12.81 -6.63
N ILE A 456 -17.22 11.84 -7.45
CA ILE A 456 -16.45 10.66 -7.04
C ILE A 456 -14.99 10.89 -7.44
N HIS A 457 -14.22 11.44 -6.51
CA HIS A 457 -12.82 11.78 -6.72
C HIS A 457 -11.86 10.62 -6.40
N THR A 458 -10.66 10.69 -6.97
CA THR A 458 -9.54 9.76 -6.74
C THR A 458 -8.19 10.50 -6.79
N ASN A 459 -7.08 9.79 -6.62
CA ASN A 459 -5.72 10.29 -6.91
C ASN A 459 -5.45 10.55 -8.41
N GLU A 460 -6.18 9.89 -9.33
CA GLU A 460 -6.04 10.07 -10.78
C GLU A 460 -6.68 11.39 -11.27
N HIS A 461 -7.69 11.87 -10.57
CA HIS A 461 -8.38 13.12 -10.90
C HIS A 461 -7.54 14.34 -10.46
N PRO A 462 -7.39 15.38 -11.30
CA PRO A 462 -6.76 16.64 -10.92
C PRO A 462 -7.42 17.26 -9.68
N ASN A 463 -6.62 17.92 -8.84
CA ASN A 463 -7.12 18.76 -7.75
C ASN A 463 -7.80 20.00 -8.36
N PRO A 464 -9.11 20.26 -8.14
CA PRO A 464 -9.80 21.39 -8.75
C PRO A 464 -9.41 22.74 -8.10
N GLU A 465 -9.58 23.83 -8.85
CA GLU A 465 -9.33 25.21 -8.39
C GLU A 465 -10.15 25.61 -7.14
N CYS A 466 -11.24 24.88 -6.85
CA CYS A 466 -12.17 25.17 -5.77
C CYS A 466 -12.88 23.89 -5.29
N LEU A 467 -13.30 23.90 -4.03
CA LEU A 467 -14.18 22.86 -3.46
C LEU A 467 -15.58 22.97 -4.08
N TYR A 468 -16.03 21.89 -4.73
CA TYR A 468 -17.37 21.82 -5.33
C TYR A 468 -18.40 21.29 -4.33
N ASN A 469 -19.20 22.18 -3.74
CA ASN A 469 -20.18 21.83 -2.71
C ASN A 469 -21.66 22.02 -3.09
N ALA A 470 -21.96 22.44 -4.33
CA ALA A 470 -23.33 22.77 -4.75
C ALA A 470 -24.34 21.60 -4.65
N TYR A 471 -23.86 20.35 -4.54
CA TYR A 471 -24.68 19.18 -4.28
C TYR A 471 -25.40 19.23 -2.91
N LYS A 472 -24.86 19.96 -1.92
CA LYS A 472 -25.45 20.17 -0.59
C LYS A 472 -26.58 21.21 -0.55
N PHE A 473 -26.67 22.09 -1.55
CA PHE A 473 -27.54 23.28 -1.56
C PHE A 473 -28.71 23.20 -2.55
N ASP A 474 -29.80 23.92 -2.30
CA ASP A 474 -30.97 24.03 -3.19
C ASP A 474 -30.79 25.11 -4.29
N ASN A 475 -31.78 25.24 -5.17
CA ASN A 475 -31.76 26.21 -6.27
C ASN A 475 -31.92 27.67 -5.81
N GLN A 476 -32.07 27.91 -4.51
CA GLN A 476 -32.18 29.21 -3.86
C GLN A 476 -30.93 29.53 -3.02
N GLY A 477 -29.95 28.61 -2.95
CA GLY A 477 -28.72 28.74 -2.18
C GLY A 477 -28.82 28.31 -0.72
N ASN A 478 -29.93 27.72 -0.28
CA ASN A 478 -30.06 27.20 1.08
C ASN A 478 -29.48 25.79 1.17
N ARG A 479 -28.81 25.48 2.28
CA ARG A 479 -28.40 24.11 2.63
C ARG A 479 -29.64 23.20 2.74
N LYS A 480 -29.62 22.04 2.08
CA LYS A 480 -30.72 21.07 2.13
C LYS A 480 -30.73 20.42 3.52
N LEU A 481 -31.71 20.78 4.36
CA LEU A 481 -31.80 20.34 5.76
C LEU A 481 -33.04 19.44 6.03
N PRO A 482 -32.88 18.43 6.91
CA PRO A 482 -31.69 18.12 7.70
C PRO A 482 -30.60 17.31 6.96
N GLU A 483 -30.77 16.98 5.68
CA GLU A 483 -29.87 16.10 4.90
C GLU A 483 -28.37 16.40 5.09
N TRP A 484 -27.93 17.64 4.91
CA TRP A 484 -26.53 18.05 5.06
C TRP A 484 -26.33 18.86 6.35
N GLY A 485 -26.79 18.30 7.46
CA GLY A 485 -26.61 18.83 8.82
C GLY A 485 -26.39 17.69 9.83
N ALA A 486 -26.72 17.92 11.09
CA ALA A 486 -26.70 16.88 12.11
C ALA A 486 -28.01 16.81 12.91
N CYS A 487 -28.48 15.59 13.19
CA CYS A 487 -29.68 15.31 13.98
C CYS A 487 -29.32 14.52 15.25
N ILE A 488 -29.69 15.04 16.41
CA ILE A 488 -29.41 14.43 17.71
C ILE A 488 -30.73 14.26 18.47
N HIS A 489 -31.16 13.02 18.72
CA HIS A 489 -32.40 12.74 19.45
C HIS A 489 -32.36 11.40 20.19
N SER A 490 -33.24 11.20 21.16
CA SER A 490 -33.45 9.89 21.83
C SER A 490 -32.20 9.27 22.50
N ASN A 491 -31.14 10.02 22.75
CA ASN A 491 -29.96 9.57 23.52
C ASN A 491 -30.22 9.75 25.02
N GLU A 492 -29.67 8.85 25.84
CA GLU A 492 -29.70 8.94 27.30
C GLU A 492 -28.39 9.56 27.82
N PHE A 493 -28.48 10.78 28.35
CA PHE A 493 -27.34 11.50 28.93
C PHE A 493 -27.36 11.43 30.47
N SER A 494 -26.26 10.97 31.07
CA SER A 494 -26.05 11.07 32.51
C SER A 494 -25.82 12.52 32.95
N SER A 495 -26.26 12.87 34.16
CA SER A 495 -26.18 14.24 34.71
C SER A 495 -24.82 14.60 35.34
N ASP A 496 -23.81 13.75 35.18
CA ASP A 496 -22.42 14.00 35.58
C ASP A 496 -21.76 15.08 34.70
N SER A 497 -22.00 15.00 33.40
CA SER A 497 -21.45 15.88 32.37
C SER A 497 -22.49 16.74 31.67
N LEU A 498 -22.02 17.71 30.89
CA LEU A 498 -22.85 18.50 29.99
C LEU A 498 -23.30 17.61 28.80
N ALA A 499 -24.55 17.69 28.38
CA ALA A 499 -25.07 16.85 27.28
C ALA A 499 -24.43 17.18 25.92
N TYR A 500 -24.26 18.46 25.64
CA TYR A 500 -23.84 18.97 24.34
C TYR A 500 -23.04 20.27 24.49
N MET A 501 -22.05 20.47 23.64
CA MET A 501 -21.20 21.66 23.61
C MET A 501 -20.74 22.02 22.20
N ASN A 502 -21.04 23.23 21.75
CA ASN A 502 -20.56 23.80 20.48
C ASN A 502 -19.47 24.85 20.77
N PHE A 503 -18.20 24.56 20.47
CA PHE A 503 -17.09 25.46 20.80
C PHE A 503 -16.77 26.53 19.74
N ARG A 504 -17.56 26.63 18.67
CA ARG A 504 -17.45 27.72 17.66
C ARG A 504 -16.03 27.84 17.05
N GLY A 505 -15.34 26.72 16.87
CA GLY A 505 -14.05 26.59 16.19
C GLY A 505 -12.98 27.52 16.76
N THR A 506 -12.30 28.25 15.88
CA THR A 506 -11.29 29.27 16.24
C THR A 506 -11.89 30.65 16.59
N ARG A 507 -13.22 30.83 16.50
CA ARG A 507 -13.84 32.16 16.63
C ARG A 507 -13.53 32.80 17.99
N GLY A 508 -13.13 34.07 17.93
CA GLY A 508 -12.77 34.89 19.10
C GLY A 508 -11.34 34.73 19.63
N LEU A 509 -10.53 33.76 19.14
CA LEU A 509 -9.16 33.55 19.62
C LEU A 509 -8.23 34.76 19.41
N GLU A 510 -8.50 35.60 18.41
CA GLU A 510 -7.80 36.88 18.18
C GLU A 510 -7.64 37.72 19.46
N LEU A 511 -8.68 37.74 20.30
CA LEU A 511 -8.73 38.52 21.55
C LEU A 511 -7.99 37.84 22.70
N LEU A 512 -7.82 36.53 22.65
CA LEU A 512 -6.99 35.76 23.57
C LEU A 512 -5.50 36.04 23.28
N PHE A 513 -5.09 35.97 22.02
CA PHE A 513 -3.70 36.24 21.62
C PHE A 513 -3.30 37.70 21.87
N ALA A 514 -4.16 38.66 21.51
CA ALA A 514 -3.93 40.09 21.76
C ALA A 514 -3.82 40.46 23.26
N ALA A 515 -4.11 39.53 24.19
CA ALA A 515 -3.94 39.70 25.62
C ALA A 515 -2.79 38.87 26.23
N ILE A 516 -2.30 37.84 25.54
CA ILE A 516 -1.14 37.01 25.97
C ILE A 516 0.19 37.59 25.46
N ASP A 517 0.18 38.30 24.33
CA ASP A 517 1.34 38.93 23.68
C ASP A 517 2.39 39.58 24.63
N PRO A 518 2.03 40.30 25.73
CA PRO A 518 3.01 40.85 26.66
C PRO A 518 3.54 39.89 27.76
N ASP A 519 2.89 38.76 28.07
CA ASP A 519 3.32 37.83 29.14
C ASP A 519 2.74 36.40 28.98
N PRO A 520 3.55 35.40 28.58
CA PRO A 520 3.11 33.99 28.45
C PRO A 520 2.65 33.33 29.76
N SER A 521 2.97 33.88 30.94
CA SER A 521 2.49 33.33 32.22
C SER A 521 0.99 33.54 32.46
N LEU A 522 0.34 34.38 31.64
CA LEU A 522 -1.11 34.58 31.62
C LEU A 522 -1.90 33.37 31.09
N LEU A 523 -1.25 32.29 30.64
CA LEU A 523 -1.90 31.01 30.28
C LEU A 523 -2.48 30.24 31.49
N SER A 524 -2.37 30.76 32.72
CA SER A 524 -3.03 30.16 33.88
C SER A 524 -4.57 30.33 33.82
N TRP A 525 -5.32 29.30 34.22
CA TRP A 525 -6.79 29.32 34.22
C TRP A 525 -7.42 30.51 34.96
N GLN A 526 -6.75 31.04 35.99
CA GLN A 526 -7.21 32.21 36.75
C GLN A 526 -6.87 33.54 36.08
N SER A 527 -5.84 33.56 35.23
CA SER A 527 -5.44 34.76 34.47
C SER A 527 -6.34 34.97 33.26
N LEU A 528 -6.72 33.89 32.58
CA LEU A 528 -7.58 33.95 31.39
C LEU A 528 -9.03 34.36 31.71
N SER A 529 -9.56 33.99 32.87
CA SER A 529 -10.95 34.32 33.27
C SER A 529 -11.20 35.81 33.43
N ASP A 530 -10.21 36.58 33.85
CA ASP A 530 -10.33 38.03 34.09
C ASP A 530 -10.22 38.85 32.78
N ILE A 531 -9.71 38.24 31.71
CA ILE A 531 -9.46 38.88 30.41
C ILE A 531 -10.66 38.74 29.47
N LEU A 532 -11.31 37.57 29.45
CA LEU A 532 -12.19 37.15 28.34
C LEU A 532 -13.66 37.60 28.44
N THR A 533 -14.02 38.54 29.32
CA THR A 533 -15.41 38.95 29.59
C THR A 533 -16.09 39.77 28.47
N GLY A 534 -15.56 39.75 27.25
CA GLY A 534 -15.91 40.69 26.16
C GLY A 534 -16.98 40.20 25.17
N PRO A 535 -16.78 39.07 24.45
CA PRO A 535 -17.63 38.68 23.32
C PRO A 535 -18.40 37.36 23.54
N THR A 536 -19.69 37.35 23.21
CA THR A 536 -20.54 36.14 23.23
C THR A 536 -20.09 35.07 22.23
N GLU A 537 -19.37 35.44 21.17
CA GLU A 537 -18.92 34.52 20.12
C GLU A 537 -17.65 33.72 20.48
N PHE A 538 -17.00 34.03 21.60
CA PHE A 538 -15.81 33.27 22.06
C PHE A 538 -16.20 32.00 22.80
N PHE A 539 -17.18 32.08 23.69
CA PHE A 539 -17.55 30.99 24.58
C PHE A 539 -18.39 29.92 23.88
N ALA A 540 -18.32 28.70 24.41
CA ALA A 540 -19.06 27.59 23.88
C ALA A 540 -20.56 27.70 24.18
N ASP A 541 -21.38 27.27 23.22
CA ASP A 541 -22.82 27.09 23.40
C ASP A 541 -23.13 25.71 23.96
N SER A 542 -24.33 25.56 24.52
CA SER A 542 -24.89 24.27 24.95
C SER A 542 -26.36 24.08 24.58
N ASP A 543 -26.96 24.99 23.80
CA ASP A 543 -28.28 24.76 23.22
C ASP A 543 -28.22 23.75 22.06
N MET A 544 -28.69 22.53 22.32
CA MET A 544 -28.80 21.45 21.34
C MET A 544 -30.04 21.59 20.43
N SER A 545 -30.86 22.65 20.57
CA SER A 545 -32.10 22.83 19.79
C SER A 545 -31.86 22.91 18.29
N GLU A 546 -30.66 23.31 17.86
CA GLU A 546 -30.25 23.26 16.45
C GLU A 546 -30.24 21.83 15.87
N HIS A 547 -30.07 20.80 16.71
CA HIS A 547 -30.04 19.40 16.28
C HIS A 547 -31.36 18.62 16.48
N ASP A 548 -32.41 19.26 17.04
CA ASP A 548 -33.76 18.68 17.06
C ASP A 548 -34.45 18.83 15.68
N CYS A 549 -34.04 17.95 14.76
CA CYS A 549 -34.61 17.89 13.42
C CYS A 549 -36.13 17.63 13.41
N GLN A 550 -36.66 16.91 14.41
CA GLN A 550 -38.08 16.60 14.48
C GLN A 550 -38.91 17.83 14.86
N ALA A 551 -38.41 18.70 15.75
CA ALA A 551 -39.03 19.99 16.05
C ALA A 551 -38.80 21.02 14.94
N ARG A 552 -37.60 21.07 14.34
CA ARG A 552 -37.24 22.06 13.30
C ARG A 552 -37.89 21.80 11.93
N PHE A 553 -37.95 20.54 11.52
CA PHE A 553 -38.31 20.13 10.13
C PHE A 553 -39.47 19.14 10.06
N GLY A 554 -40.01 18.68 11.20
CA GLY A 554 -41.08 17.68 11.25
C GLY A 554 -40.65 16.25 10.90
N ARG A 555 -39.34 16.01 10.72
CA ARG A 555 -38.74 14.73 10.36
C ARG A 555 -37.30 14.63 10.89
N THR A 556 -36.83 13.42 11.15
CA THR A 556 -35.41 13.10 11.35
C THR A 556 -34.69 12.87 10.02
N LEU A 557 -33.38 12.59 10.07
CA LEU A 557 -32.72 11.79 9.03
C LEU A 557 -33.33 10.36 8.99
N ALA A 558 -33.08 9.65 7.89
CA ALA A 558 -33.50 8.26 7.72
C ALA A 558 -32.29 7.34 7.90
N SER A 559 -32.49 6.22 8.60
CA SER A 559 -31.42 5.25 8.87
C SER A 559 -30.74 4.75 7.60
N LEU A 560 -29.43 4.61 7.68
CA LEU A 560 -28.55 4.21 6.60
C LEU A 560 -28.67 2.70 6.32
N PRO A 561 -28.38 2.25 5.08
CA PRO A 561 -28.35 0.83 4.79
C PRO A 561 -27.20 0.15 5.55
N ARG A 562 -27.52 -0.93 6.27
CA ARG A 562 -26.53 -1.86 6.82
C ARG A 562 -25.67 -2.47 5.69
N MET A 563 -24.38 -2.63 5.94
CA MET A 563 -23.44 -3.15 4.96
C MET A 563 -23.63 -4.65 4.74
N THR A 564 -23.37 -5.10 3.51
CA THR A 564 -23.48 -6.53 3.14
C THR A 564 -22.33 -6.93 2.23
N ILE A 565 -21.64 -8.01 2.60
CA ILE A 565 -20.55 -8.59 1.81
C ILE A 565 -21.16 -9.63 0.84
N PRO A 566 -20.97 -9.48 -0.49
CA PRO A 566 -21.40 -10.49 -1.44
C PRO A 566 -20.58 -11.78 -1.27
N PRO A 567 -21.14 -12.97 -1.54
CA PRO A 567 -20.38 -14.22 -1.53
C PRO A 567 -19.15 -14.14 -2.46
N PHE A 568 -18.06 -14.82 -2.07
CA PHE A 568 -16.89 -14.96 -2.93
C PHE A 568 -17.16 -15.98 -4.04
N GLU A 569 -16.77 -15.64 -5.27
CA GLU A 569 -16.73 -16.55 -6.40
C GLU A 569 -15.32 -16.56 -7.02
N ARG A 570 -14.76 -17.77 -7.22
CA ARG A 570 -13.49 -17.97 -7.94
C ARG A 570 -13.62 -17.41 -9.36
N SER A 571 -12.53 -16.86 -9.89
CA SER A 571 -12.47 -16.29 -11.25
C SER A 571 -12.69 -17.31 -12.37
N GLY A 572 -12.60 -18.61 -12.06
CA GLY A 572 -12.58 -19.71 -13.03
C GLY A 572 -11.35 -19.68 -13.95
N GLY A 573 -10.35 -18.85 -13.63
CA GLY A 573 -9.32 -18.42 -14.57
C GLY A 573 -7.88 -18.76 -14.20
N ILE A 574 -7.63 -19.60 -13.19
CA ILE A 574 -6.29 -19.84 -12.64
C ILE A 574 -5.90 -21.32 -12.70
N ASP A 575 -4.62 -21.57 -12.93
CA ASP A 575 -3.95 -22.87 -12.93
C ASP A 575 -3.53 -23.22 -11.48
N PRO A 576 -3.98 -24.36 -10.89
CA PRO A 576 -3.40 -24.92 -9.67
C PRO A 576 -1.92 -25.33 -9.85
N ALA A 577 -1.28 -25.77 -8.77
CA ALA A 577 0.12 -26.20 -8.83
C ALA A 577 0.32 -27.43 -9.72
N PRO A 578 1.39 -27.48 -10.53
CA PRO A 578 1.75 -28.68 -11.28
C PRO A 578 2.26 -29.81 -10.39
N SER A 579 2.10 -31.06 -10.84
CA SER A 579 2.69 -32.23 -10.19
C SER A 579 4.19 -32.32 -10.43
N GLU A 580 4.92 -32.96 -9.50
CA GLU A 580 6.37 -33.13 -9.59
C GLU A 580 6.77 -33.99 -10.80
N GLU A 581 5.99 -35.03 -11.10
CA GLU A 581 6.18 -35.88 -12.27
C GLU A 581 6.04 -35.09 -13.58
N PHE A 582 5.11 -34.12 -13.64
CA PHE A 582 4.92 -33.25 -14.80
C PHE A 582 6.04 -32.20 -14.94
N ILE A 583 6.58 -31.69 -13.83
CA ILE A 583 7.77 -30.81 -13.85
C ILE A 583 8.97 -31.58 -14.43
N ASN A 584 9.30 -32.74 -13.85
CA ASN A 584 10.46 -33.53 -14.23
C ASN A 584 10.36 -34.00 -15.70
N GLN A 585 9.17 -34.40 -16.17
CA GLN A 585 8.94 -34.77 -17.58
C GLN A 585 9.36 -33.67 -18.57
N LEU A 586 9.19 -32.38 -18.21
CA LEU A 586 9.51 -31.25 -19.09
C LEU A 586 10.96 -30.78 -18.92
N CYS A 587 11.45 -30.71 -17.68
CA CYS A 587 12.79 -30.21 -17.37
C CYS A 587 13.91 -31.18 -17.74
N GLU A 588 13.65 -32.50 -17.77
CA GLU A 588 14.63 -33.51 -18.20
C GLU A 588 14.55 -33.85 -19.71
N ALA A 589 13.73 -33.13 -20.47
CA ALA A 589 13.55 -33.38 -21.91
C ALA A 589 14.84 -33.08 -22.71
N PRO A 590 15.34 -34.03 -23.55
CA PRO A 590 16.59 -33.84 -24.28
C PRO A 590 16.43 -32.86 -25.45
N VAL A 591 17.15 -31.75 -25.39
CA VAL A 591 17.21 -30.71 -26.43
C VAL A 591 18.43 -30.84 -27.34
N ALA A 592 18.37 -30.23 -28.52
CA ALA A 592 19.52 -30.11 -29.41
C ALA A 592 20.45 -28.97 -28.99
N ASP A 593 21.72 -29.09 -29.37
CA ASP A 593 22.73 -28.04 -29.18
C ASP A 593 22.28 -26.71 -29.82
N GLY A 594 22.51 -25.60 -29.11
CA GLY A 594 22.05 -24.25 -29.51
C GLY A 594 20.55 -23.96 -29.37
N GLN A 595 19.71 -24.91 -28.94
CA GLN A 595 18.26 -24.76 -28.79
C GLN A 595 17.81 -24.66 -27.32
N ILE A 596 16.77 -23.89 -27.06
CA ILE A 596 16.19 -23.69 -25.73
C ILE A 596 15.17 -24.80 -25.45
N ASN A 597 15.09 -25.29 -24.21
CA ASN A 597 14.00 -26.16 -23.79
C ASN A 597 12.71 -25.35 -23.64
N ARG A 598 12.04 -25.11 -24.77
CA ARG A 598 10.82 -24.29 -24.87
C ARG A 598 9.62 -24.92 -24.15
N ASP A 599 9.58 -26.25 -24.02
CA ASP A 599 8.51 -26.96 -23.30
C ASP A 599 8.67 -26.83 -21.77
N ALA A 600 9.90 -26.90 -21.26
CA ALA A 600 10.21 -26.61 -19.86
C ALA A 600 9.78 -25.21 -19.40
N LEU A 601 9.67 -24.22 -20.30
CA LEU A 601 9.21 -22.87 -19.95
C LEU A 601 7.80 -22.83 -19.36
N ALA A 602 7.01 -23.91 -19.46
CA ALA A 602 5.73 -24.06 -18.77
C ALA A 602 5.85 -24.22 -17.24
N VAL A 603 7.01 -24.65 -16.73
CA VAL A 603 7.27 -24.99 -15.32
C VAL A 603 8.53 -24.31 -14.76
N ASP A 604 8.62 -24.25 -13.43
CA ASP A 604 9.83 -23.81 -12.74
C ASP A 604 10.73 -25.05 -12.55
N CYS A 605 11.90 -25.08 -13.18
CA CYS A 605 12.77 -26.26 -13.18
C CYS A 605 13.73 -26.31 -11.99
N PRO A 606 14.13 -27.49 -11.49
CA PRO A 606 15.11 -27.64 -10.41
C PRO A 606 16.45 -26.90 -10.62
N THR A 607 16.96 -26.84 -11.86
CA THR A 607 18.20 -26.11 -12.19
C THR A 607 18.09 -25.27 -13.47
N LEU A 608 18.88 -24.19 -13.56
CA LEU A 608 18.83 -23.21 -14.65
C LEU A 608 19.19 -23.80 -16.01
N ASP A 609 20.10 -24.76 -16.05
CA ASP A 609 20.63 -25.40 -17.24
C ASP A 609 19.59 -26.28 -17.96
N GLN A 610 18.56 -26.76 -17.26
CA GLN A 610 17.45 -27.53 -17.84
C GLN A 610 16.63 -26.74 -18.88
N TYR A 611 16.70 -25.40 -18.86
CA TYR A 611 16.14 -24.55 -19.91
C TYR A 611 17.05 -24.39 -21.15
N ASN A 612 18.33 -24.77 -21.05
CA ASN A 612 19.38 -24.61 -22.06
C ASN A 612 19.46 -23.19 -22.68
N LEU A 613 19.45 -22.15 -21.83
CA LEU A 613 19.45 -20.74 -22.26
C LEU A 613 20.82 -20.22 -22.75
N PHE A 614 21.92 -20.87 -22.39
CA PHE A 614 23.29 -20.37 -22.59
C PHE A 614 24.24 -21.49 -23.05
N ALA A 615 25.26 -21.12 -23.82
CA ALA A 615 26.23 -22.06 -24.40
C ALA A 615 27.18 -22.71 -23.38
N ASP A 616 27.29 -22.17 -22.17
CA ASP A 616 27.89 -22.84 -21.02
C ASP A 616 26.88 -22.88 -19.87
N ALA A 617 26.51 -24.10 -19.44
CA ALA A 617 25.64 -24.35 -18.30
C ALA A 617 26.22 -23.82 -16.97
N GLN A 618 27.55 -23.65 -16.90
CA GLN A 618 28.27 -23.15 -15.72
C GLN A 618 28.51 -21.63 -15.74
N ASP A 619 28.20 -20.94 -16.84
CA ASP A 619 28.37 -19.48 -16.94
C ASP A 619 27.28 -18.81 -17.81
N PRO A 620 26.29 -18.10 -17.19
CA PRO A 620 25.22 -17.41 -17.89
C PRO A 620 25.67 -16.06 -18.51
N ARG A 621 26.98 -15.78 -18.51
CA ARG A 621 27.62 -14.71 -19.30
C ARG A 621 28.04 -15.17 -20.69
N SER A 622 28.06 -16.48 -20.93
CA SER A 622 28.34 -17.10 -22.23
C SER A 622 27.29 -16.73 -23.29
N MET A 623 27.50 -17.18 -24.54
CA MET A 623 26.63 -16.85 -25.67
C MET A 623 25.19 -17.35 -25.40
N PRO A 624 24.17 -16.47 -25.48
CA PRO A 624 22.78 -16.89 -25.36
C PRO A 624 22.32 -17.77 -26.54
N HIS A 625 21.54 -18.81 -26.27
CA HIS A 625 20.96 -19.69 -27.28
C HIS A 625 19.79 -19.05 -28.06
N GLU A 626 19.44 -19.65 -29.19
CA GLU A 626 18.39 -19.21 -30.13
C GLU A 626 18.44 -17.72 -30.56
N GLY A 627 19.61 -17.08 -30.47
CA GLY A 627 19.76 -15.66 -30.78
C GLY A 627 19.25 -14.72 -29.68
N GLY A 628 19.22 -15.18 -28.43
CA GLY A 628 18.91 -14.35 -27.26
C GLY A 628 19.81 -13.11 -27.19
N VAL A 629 19.21 -11.96 -26.90
CA VAL A 629 19.88 -10.66 -27.02
C VAL A 629 20.27 -10.11 -25.65
N PRO A 630 21.56 -9.86 -25.36
CA PRO A 630 21.97 -9.21 -24.13
C PRO A 630 21.58 -7.73 -24.12
N PHE A 631 21.32 -7.18 -22.93
CA PHE A 631 21.00 -5.76 -22.75
C PHE A 631 21.45 -5.20 -21.40
N VAL A 632 21.62 -3.88 -21.36
CA VAL A 632 21.94 -3.09 -20.17
C VAL A 632 20.99 -1.90 -20.05
N LEU A 633 20.90 -1.35 -18.84
CA LEU A 633 20.06 -0.20 -18.54
C LEU A 633 20.91 1.08 -18.46
N ASN A 634 20.30 2.27 -18.61
CA ASN A 634 20.97 3.55 -18.38
C ASN A 634 21.19 3.75 -16.87
N SER A 635 20.14 3.55 -16.08
CA SER A 635 20.20 3.47 -14.62
C SER A 635 19.72 2.07 -14.15
N LYS A 636 20.47 1.46 -13.22
CA LYS A 636 20.20 0.09 -12.70
C LYS A 636 19.70 0.12 -11.26
N LEU A 637 18.85 -0.85 -10.92
CA LEU A 637 18.44 -1.14 -9.55
C LEU A 637 19.71 -1.37 -8.69
N PHE A 638 19.83 -0.60 -7.61
CA PHE A 638 20.88 -0.83 -6.62
C PHE A 638 20.66 -2.19 -5.98
N SER A 639 21.74 -2.96 -5.81
CA SER A 639 21.69 -4.19 -5.05
C SER A 639 23.10 -4.48 -4.56
N ASP A 640 23.45 -3.90 -3.43
CA ASP A 640 24.76 -4.00 -2.75
C ASP A 640 25.95 -3.95 -3.73
N TYR A 641 25.97 -2.92 -4.58
CA TYR A 641 26.96 -2.68 -5.64
C TYR A 641 27.12 -3.78 -6.71
N ALA A 642 26.31 -4.84 -6.74
CA ALA A 642 26.41 -5.93 -7.70
C ALA A 642 26.37 -5.48 -9.18
N THR A 643 27.27 -6.06 -9.97
CA THR A 643 27.31 -6.11 -11.44
C THR A 643 26.15 -6.96 -11.95
N LYS A 644 25.47 -6.54 -13.01
CA LYS A 644 24.25 -7.21 -13.50
C LYS A 644 24.29 -7.47 -15.00
N TYR A 645 24.15 -8.73 -15.39
CA TYR A 645 24.06 -9.18 -16.78
C TYR A 645 22.63 -9.58 -17.11
N ARG A 646 22.15 -9.29 -18.33
CA ARG A 646 20.75 -9.57 -18.72
C ARG A 646 20.69 -10.01 -20.18
N ALA A 647 19.83 -10.98 -20.48
CA ALA A 647 19.52 -11.43 -21.84
C ALA A 647 18.02 -11.65 -22.03
N ALA A 648 17.51 -11.33 -23.21
CA ALA A 648 16.10 -11.49 -23.61
C ALA A 648 15.96 -12.51 -24.75
N PHE A 649 15.12 -13.53 -24.54
CA PHE A 649 14.91 -14.68 -25.42
C PHE A 649 13.51 -14.66 -26.04
N ILE A 650 13.28 -13.69 -26.92
CA ILE A 650 12.02 -13.55 -27.68
C ILE A 650 11.84 -14.80 -28.57
N PRO A 651 10.65 -15.45 -28.60
CA PRO A 651 10.42 -16.64 -29.42
C PRO A 651 10.59 -16.40 -30.92
N PRO A 652 11.17 -17.35 -31.67
CA PRO A 652 11.37 -17.23 -33.12
C PRO A 652 10.10 -16.83 -33.88
N GLY A 653 10.22 -15.83 -34.76
CA GLY A 653 9.11 -15.31 -35.57
C GLY A 653 8.15 -14.35 -34.85
N THR A 654 8.24 -14.23 -33.52
CA THR A 654 7.47 -13.24 -32.74
C THR A 654 8.23 -11.91 -32.61
N LYS A 655 7.57 -10.87 -32.07
CA LYS A 655 8.14 -9.54 -31.86
C LYS A 655 7.65 -8.94 -30.55
N ALA A 656 8.53 -8.23 -29.86
CA ALA A 656 8.13 -7.30 -28.81
C ALA A 656 7.61 -5.99 -29.43
N LEU A 657 6.79 -5.25 -28.68
CA LEU A 657 6.26 -3.95 -29.08
C LEU A 657 6.95 -2.83 -28.30
N TYR A 658 7.40 -1.80 -29.01
CA TYR A 658 7.81 -0.53 -28.41
C TYR A 658 6.58 0.23 -27.90
N VAL A 659 6.63 0.65 -26.64
CA VAL A 659 5.65 1.52 -25.98
C VAL A 659 6.45 2.47 -25.09
N ASP A 660 6.34 3.77 -25.29
CA ASP A 660 6.98 4.80 -24.47
C ASP A 660 5.98 5.53 -23.56
N GLY A 661 6.49 6.30 -22.61
CA GLY A 661 5.69 7.15 -21.72
C GLY A 661 5.58 8.60 -22.16
N GLN A 662 5.96 8.93 -23.41
CA GLN A 662 5.92 10.33 -23.86
C GLN A 662 4.49 10.87 -23.87
N ASN A 663 4.35 12.15 -23.54
CA ASN A 663 3.06 12.85 -23.40
C ASN A 663 2.16 12.27 -22.27
N GLY A 664 2.73 11.50 -21.33
CA GLY A 664 2.05 11.04 -20.11
C GLY A 664 1.11 9.84 -20.28
N GLY A 665 0.81 9.41 -21.51
CA GLY A 665 -0.18 8.38 -21.80
C GLY A 665 0.18 6.95 -21.32
N ASN A 666 1.42 6.71 -20.90
CA ASN A 666 1.84 5.46 -20.25
C ASN A 666 3.09 5.68 -19.39
N LEU A 667 2.95 6.35 -18.24
CA LEU A 667 4.08 6.65 -17.34
C LEU A 667 4.84 5.38 -16.89
N ASN A 668 4.15 4.26 -16.69
CA ASN A 668 4.77 2.99 -16.29
C ASN A 668 5.47 2.26 -17.46
N GLY A 669 5.16 2.61 -18.70
CA GLY A 669 5.42 1.87 -19.95
C GLY A 669 6.76 1.16 -20.11
N THR A 670 6.68 -0.10 -20.51
CA THR A 670 7.81 -1.01 -20.76
C THR A 670 7.75 -1.56 -22.19
N ILE A 671 8.80 -2.24 -22.65
CA ILE A 671 8.71 -3.04 -23.88
C ILE A 671 7.74 -4.22 -23.66
N HIS A 672 6.65 -4.28 -24.41
CA HIS A 672 5.67 -5.38 -24.30
C HIS A 672 6.19 -6.62 -25.04
N PHE A 673 6.57 -7.66 -24.29
CA PHE A 673 7.10 -8.91 -24.85
C PHE A 673 5.99 -9.92 -25.22
N PRO A 674 6.19 -10.77 -26.24
CA PRO A 674 5.24 -11.83 -26.60
C PRO A 674 5.33 -13.06 -25.67
N ASN A 675 4.25 -13.84 -25.57
CA ASN A 675 4.21 -15.07 -24.76
C ASN A 675 5.30 -16.06 -25.22
N GLY A 676 5.97 -16.72 -24.27
CA GLY A 676 7.14 -17.57 -24.48
C GLY A 676 8.48 -16.83 -24.34
N THR A 677 8.48 -15.51 -24.12
CA THR A 677 9.71 -14.75 -23.85
C THR A 677 10.28 -15.09 -22.47
N VAL A 678 11.59 -15.28 -22.40
CA VAL A 678 12.36 -15.32 -21.15
C VAL A 678 13.24 -14.07 -21.06
N ILE A 679 13.33 -13.46 -19.87
CA ILE A 679 14.35 -12.47 -19.53
C ILE A 679 15.18 -13.03 -18.40
N ALA A 680 16.46 -13.34 -18.66
CA ALA A 680 17.41 -13.73 -17.63
C ALA A 680 18.12 -12.49 -17.06
N LYS A 681 18.37 -12.49 -15.74
CA LYS A 681 19.12 -11.45 -15.02
C LYS A 681 20.07 -12.11 -14.00
N THR A 682 21.36 -12.11 -14.29
CA THR A 682 22.41 -12.63 -13.39
C THR A 682 23.03 -11.48 -12.60
N PHE A 683 23.24 -11.69 -11.30
CA PHE A 683 23.94 -10.78 -10.40
C PHE A 683 25.31 -11.35 -10.06
N ALA A 684 26.33 -10.50 -10.10
CA ALA A 684 27.71 -10.87 -9.88
C ALA A 684 28.46 -9.82 -9.05
N PHE A 685 29.48 -10.28 -8.32
CA PHE A 685 30.32 -9.45 -7.45
C PHE A 685 31.74 -9.41 -8.00
N THR A 686 32.16 -8.23 -8.45
CA THR A 686 33.43 -8.00 -9.13
C THR A 686 34.50 -7.54 -8.11
N ASP A 687 35.64 -8.24 -8.09
CA ASP A 687 36.84 -7.87 -7.34
C ASP A 687 38.05 -7.81 -8.29
N GLU A 688 38.36 -6.60 -8.74
CA GLU A 688 39.50 -6.28 -9.60
C GLU A 688 40.86 -6.46 -8.88
N SER A 689 40.89 -6.46 -7.54
CA SER A 689 42.12 -6.67 -6.76
C SER A 689 42.55 -8.14 -6.71
N LYS A 690 41.58 -9.05 -6.72
CA LYS A 690 41.79 -10.51 -6.81
C LYS A 690 41.76 -11.02 -8.25
N GLY A 691 41.21 -10.24 -9.19
CA GLY A 691 40.99 -10.68 -10.58
C GLY A 691 39.86 -11.70 -10.68
N THR A 692 38.79 -11.51 -9.91
CA THR A 692 37.66 -12.47 -9.80
C THR A 692 36.33 -11.77 -9.97
N GLU A 693 35.37 -12.45 -10.59
CA GLU A 693 33.97 -12.04 -10.61
C GLU A 693 33.09 -13.25 -10.23
N GLU A 694 32.45 -13.17 -9.07
CA GLU A 694 31.65 -14.24 -8.49
C GLU A 694 30.20 -14.15 -8.97
N LEU A 695 29.64 -15.28 -9.43
CA LEU A 695 28.23 -15.40 -9.79
C LEU A 695 27.47 -15.81 -8.53
N VAL A 696 26.44 -15.04 -8.14
CA VAL A 696 25.70 -15.29 -6.89
C VAL A 696 24.28 -15.77 -7.17
N GLU A 697 23.55 -15.08 -8.06
CA GLU A 697 22.19 -15.49 -8.42
C GLU A 697 21.85 -15.21 -9.90
N THR A 698 20.88 -15.96 -10.43
CA THR A 698 20.21 -15.66 -11.69
C THR A 698 18.69 -15.72 -11.48
N ARG A 699 17.99 -14.63 -11.78
CA ARG A 699 16.52 -14.58 -11.83
C ARG A 699 16.04 -14.67 -13.27
N LEU A 700 14.98 -15.43 -13.52
CA LEU A 700 14.27 -15.44 -14.80
C LEU A 700 12.92 -14.73 -14.65
N LEU A 701 12.50 -14.02 -15.69
CA LEU A 701 11.10 -13.65 -15.91
C LEU A 701 10.62 -14.41 -17.14
N ILE A 702 9.65 -15.33 -16.98
CA ILE A 702 9.17 -16.22 -18.04
C ILE A 702 7.70 -15.91 -18.34
N LYS A 703 7.39 -15.40 -19.53
CA LYS A 703 6.02 -15.08 -19.94
C LYS A 703 5.26 -16.33 -20.40
N ARG A 704 4.46 -16.90 -19.50
CA ARG A 704 3.60 -18.08 -19.71
C ARG A 704 2.21 -17.69 -20.22
N THR A 705 1.42 -18.72 -20.53
CA THR A 705 -0.03 -18.60 -20.77
C THR A 705 -0.75 -19.57 -19.84
N SER A 706 -1.76 -19.11 -19.10
CA SER A 706 -2.64 -19.94 -18.27
C SER A 706 -3.53 -20.85 -19.13
N GLN A 707 -4.16 -21.87 -18.53
CA GLN A 707 -5.25 -22.63 -19.17
C GLN A 707 -6.43 -21.73 -19.57
N SER A 708 -6.65 -20.63 -18.84
CA SER A 708 -7.65 -19.61 -19.18
C SER A 708 -7.24 -18.69 -20.35
N GLY A 709 -6.07 -18.91 -20.96
CA GLY A 709 -5.59 -18.17 -22.13
C GLY A 709 -5.01 -16.78 -21.82
N LYS A 710 -4.82 -16.43 -20.54
CA LYS A 710 -4.24 -15.15 -20.11
C LYS A 710 -2.71 -15.24 -20.05
N ALA A 711 -2.03 -14.14 -20.35
CA ALA A 711 -0.60 -14.02 -20.11
C ALA A 711 -0.30 -13.89 -18.61
N VAL A 712 0.73 -14.59 -18.14
CA VAL A 712 1.21 -14.55 -16.74
C VAL A 712 2.73 -14.64 -16.74
N TRP A 713 3.43 -13.86 -15.93
CA TRP A 713 4.89 -13.92 -15.79
C TRP A 713 5.29 -14.75 -14.56
N SER A 714 6.05 -15.83 -14.74
CA SER A 714 6.74 -16.51 -13.62
C SER A 714 8.09 -15.85 -13.34
N GLY A 715 8.50 -15.83 -12.07
CA GLY A 715 9.72 -15.18 -11.60
C GLY A 715 10.71 -16.08 -10.85
N PRO A 716 11.14 -17.25 -11.37
CA PRO A 716 11.99 -18.16 -10.61
C PRO A 716 13.42 -17.63 -10.42
N THR A 717 13.90 -17.71 -9.18
CA THR A 717 15.23 -17.30 -8.72
C THR A 717 16.12 -18.52 -8.50
N TYR A 718 17.36 -18.46 -8.97
CA TYR A 718 18.35 -19.52 -8.85
C TYR A 718 19.60 -19.01 -8.13
N SER A 719 20.07 -19.74 -7.11
CA SER A 719 21.34 -19.48 -6.42
C SER A 719 22.45 -20.27 -7.09
N TRP A 720 23.57 -19.60 -7.38
CA TRP A 720 24.78 -20.26 -7.86
C TRP A 720 25.50 -20.93 -6.69
N THR A 721 25.86 -22.19 -6.89
CA THR A 721 26.61 -23.00 -5.93
C THR A 721 27.54 -23.96 -6.65
N THR A 722 28.35 -24.70 -5.90
CA THR A 722 29.23 -25.74 -6.41
C THR A 722 28.66 -27.11 -6.06
N ASP A 723 28.59 -28.02 -7.03
CA ASP A 723 28.10 -29.38 -6.84
C ASP A 723 29.14 -30.30 -6.16
N ALA A 724 28.76 -31.57 -5.92
CA ALA A 724 29.65 -32.56 -5.32
C ALA A 724 30.87 -32.95 -6.19
N ASN A 725 30.87 -32.59 -7.47
CA ASN A 725 31.95 -32.84 -8.44
C ASN A 725 32.85 -31.61 -8.66
N GLY A 726 32.54 -30.45 -8.07
CA GLY A 726 33.27 -29.20 -8.26
C GLY A 726 32.79 -28.35 -9.45
N GLN A 727 31.64 -28.66 -10.05
CA GLN A 727 31.03 -27.90 -11.13
C GLN A 727 30.12 -26.80 -10.57
N LYS A 728 30.01 -25.67 -11.28
CA LYS A 728 29.03 -24.63 -10.92
C LYS A 728 27.64 -25.04 -11.37
N VAL A 729 26.65 -24.90 -10.49
CA VAL A 729 25.24 -25.15 -10.81
C VAL A 729 24.36 -24.07 -10.19
N ALA A 730 23.39 -23.59 -10.96
CA ALA A 730 22.35 -22.67 -10.49
C ALA A 730 21.10 -23.47 -10.12
N LYS A 731 20.81 -23.58 -8.82
CA LYS A 731 19.67 -24.34 -8.29
C LYS A 731 18.51 -23.40 -7.96
N LEU A 732 17.28 -23.83 -8.27
CA LEU A 732 16.07 -23.10 -7.92
C LEU A 732 16.00 -22.92 -6.40
N VAL A 733 15.84 -21.68 -5.94
CA VAL A 733 15.66 -21.33 -4.53
C VAL A 733 14.35 -20.58 -4.36
N PRO A 734 13.18 -21.28 -4.31
CA PRO A 734 11.89 -20.60 -4.23
C PRO A 734 11.82 -19.68 -3.01
N GLY A 735 12.30 -20.19 -1.87
CA GLY A 735 12.41 -19.51 -0.58
C GLY A 735 13.44 -18.38 -0.47
N GLY A 736 14.20 -18.09 -1.53
CA GLY A 736 15.33 -17.16 -1.45
C GLY A 736 16.51 -17.73 -0.66
N GLU A 737 17.53 -16.90 -0.40
CA GLU A 737 18.73 -17.28 0.35
C GLU A 737 19.54 -16.05 0.79
N THR A 738 20.34 -16.16 1.85
CA THR A 738 21.28 -15.10 2.29
C THR A 738 22.72 -15.49 2.01
N ARG A 739 23.56 -14.52 1.61
CA ARG A 739 24.97 -14.71 1.27
C ARG A 739 25.88 -13.63 1.85
N SER A 740 27.09 -14.03 2.26
CA SER A 740 28.23 -13.12 2.36
C SER A 740 28.79 -12.80 0.98
N VAL A 741 29.03 -11.53 0.69
CA VAL A 741 29.55 -11.03 -0.60
C VAL A 741 30.53 -9.87 -0.38
N SER A 742 31.44 -9.66 -1.33
CA SER A 742 32.38 -8.54 -1.32
C SER A 742 32.63 -8.00 -2.73
N TRP A 743 32.79 -6.68 -2.86
CA TRP A 743 33.10 -6.00 -4.12
C TRP A 743 34.35 -5.13 -3.97
N HIS A 744 35.10 -4.97 -5.06
CA HIS A 744 36.23 -4.04 -5.16
C HIS A 744 36.48 -3.74 -6.65
N TYR A 745 35.84 -2.72 -7.21
CA TYR A 745 35.95 -2.37 -8.63
C TYR A 745 35.89 -0.86 -8.89
N GLN A 746 36.48 -0.41 -10.00
CA GLN A 746 36.31 0.97 -10.47
C GLN A 746 35.01 1.11 -11.29
N ASP A 747 34.14 2.03 -10.88
CA ASP A 747 32.92 2.33 -11.62
C ASP A 747 33.25 2.85 -13.02
N GLN A 748 32.72 2.16 -14.04
CA GLN A 748 33.09 2.33 -15.46
C GLN A 748 32.61 3.64 -16.10
N HIS A 749 31.92 4.49 -15.33
CA HIS A 749 31.37 5.78 -15.74
C HIS A 749 31.99 6.96 -14.98
N THR A 750 32.26 6.82 -13.68
CA THR A 750 32.80 7.88 -12.81
C THR A 750 34.29 7.72 -12.46
N GLY A 751 34.85 6.50 -12.60
CA GLY A 751 36.20 6.17 -12.15
C GLY A 751 36.36 6.08 -10.62
N LYS A 752 35.28 6.20 -9.84
CA LYS A 752 35.32 6.02 -8.38
C LYS A 752 35.62 4.55 -8.06
N LEU A 753 36.59 4.30 -7.18
CA LEU A 753 36.79 2.97 -6.61
C LEU A 753 35.66 2.68 -5.61
N LEU A 754 34.91 1.61 -5.85
CA LEU A 754 33.84 1.13 -5.00
C LEU A 754 34.29 -0.19 -4.37
N ALA A 755 34.38 -0.23 -3.05
CA ALA A 755 34.83 -1.40 -2.31
C ALA A 755 34.06 -1.57 -1.00
N GLY A 756 33.76 -2.82 -0.63
CA GLY A 756 33.00 -3.16 0.57
C GLY A 756 32.58 -4.62 0.63
N SER A 757 31.82 -4.97 1.66
CA SER A 757 31.26 -6.31 1.87
C SER A 757 30.00 -6.24 2.72
N THR A 758 29.18 -7.30 2.65
CA THR A 758 28.04 -7.54 3.53
C THR A 758 27.89 -9.04 3.75
N ASP A 759 27.49 -9.45 4.96
CA ASP A 759 27.14 -10.84 5.27
C ASP A 759 25.66 -11.16 4.99
N ASN A 760 24.88 -10.14 4.61
CA ASN A 760 23.42 -10.18 4.55
C ASN A 760 22.87 -9.90 3.13
N TYR A 761 23.58 -10.30 2.07
CA TYR A 761 23.05 -10.15 0.72
C TYR A 761 21.87 -11.09 0.49
N ALA A 762 20.66 -10.53 0.38
CA ALA A 762 19.43 -11.28 0.19
C ALA A 762 19.18 -11.57 -1.30
N ILE A 763 19.25 -12.85 -1.66
CA ILE A 763 18.61 -13.42 -2.85
C ILE A 763 17.12 -13.58 -2.50
N PRO A 764 16.20 -12.76 -3.04
CA PRO A 764 14.84 -12.71 -2.57
C PRO A 764 14.02 -13.91 -3.06
N ASN A 765 13.05 -14.27 -2.23
CA ASN A 765 12.12 -15.34 -2.50
C ASN A 765 11.11 -14.97 -3.60
N GLN A 766 10.42 -15.95 -4.20
CA GLN A 766 9.54 -15.67 -5.35
C GLN A 766 8.45 -14.62 -5.01
N ASN A 767 7.82 -14.69 -3.83
CA ASN A 767 6.76 -13.76 -3.43
C ASN A 767 7.32 -12.34 -3.17
N GLN A 768 8.52 -12.22 -2.60
CA GLN A 768 9.22 -10.93 -2.46
C GLN A 768 9.53 -10.26 -3.80
N CYS A 769 9.68 -11.02 -4.89
CA CYS A 769 9.77 -10.45 -6.23
C CYS A 769 8.42 -9.89 -6.72
N ILE A 770 7.29 -10.50 -6.37
CA ILE A 770 5.95 -10.04 -6.78
C ILE A 770 5.66 -8.63 -6.20
N THR A 771 6.13 -8.31 -4.99
CA THR A 771 5.96 -7.00 -4.31
C THR A 771 6.33 -5.79 -5.19
N CYS A 772 7.33 -5.93 -6.05
CA CYS A 772 7.80 -4.87 -6.94
C CYS A 772 7.24 -4.98 -8.37
N HIS A 773 6.67 -6.13 -8.74
CA HIS A 773 6.38 -6.52 -10.13
C HIS A 773 4.88 -6.66 -10.44
N SER A 774 3.99 -6.60 -9.44
CA SER A 774 2.56 -6.95 -9.55
C SER A 774 1.58 -5.76 -9.62
N ASN A 775 2.01 -4.63 -10.18
CA ASN A 775 1.16 -3.44 -10.27
C ASN A 775 -0.12 -3.70 -11.09
N ASP A 776 -1.22 -3.06 -10.71
CA ASP A 776 -2.56 -3.28 -11.28
C ASP A 776 -2.69 -2.97 -12.78
N ASP A 777 -1.74 -2.22 -13.37
CA ASP A 777 -1.66 -1.92 -14.81
C ASP A 777 -0.82 -2.92 -15.62
N LEU A 778 -0.20 -3.92 -14.96
CA LEU A 778 0.68 -4.90 -15.57
C LEU A 778 0.01 -6.27 -15.78
N GLU A 779 0.68 -7.13 -16.55
CA GLU A 779 0.30 -8.53 -16.69
C GLU A 779 0.62 -9.31 -15.42
N ALA A 780 -0.29 -10.17 -14.97
CA ALA A 780 -0.19 -10.84 -13.66
C ALA A 780 1.13 -11.60 -13.45
N GLY A 781 1.63 -11.59 -12.21
CA GLY A 781 2.89 -12.21 -11.81
C GLY A 781 4.08 -11.26 -11.90
N ALA A 782 5.24 -11.77 -12.31
CA ALA A 782 6.52 -11.07 -12.28
C ALA A 782 6.79 -10.18 -13.53
N ALA A 783 5.91 -9.25 -13.87
CA ALA A 783 6.02 -8.44 -15.09
C ALA A 783 7.29 -7.53 -15.13
N PRO A 784 7.95 -7.34 -16.29
CA PRO A 784 9.29 -6.74 -16.34
C PRO A 784 9.32 -5.20 -16.19
N ILE A 785 9.75 -4.70 -15.02
CA ILE A 785 9.84 -3.26 -14.68
C ILE A 785 10.90 -2.49 -15.49
N GLY A 786 12.13 -3.03 -15.52
CA GLY A 786 13.33 -2.31 -15.99
C GLY A 786 13.43 -2.01 -17.50
N PRO A 787 12.94 -2.88 -18.42
CA PRO A 787 12.99 -2.67 -19.87
C PRO A 787 12.08 -1.56 -20.42
N LYS A 788 12.12 -0.34 -19.86
CA LYS A 788 11.46 0.85 -20.44
C LYS A 788 12.32 1.41 -21.59
N PRO A 789 11.76 1.90 -22.72
CA PRO A 789 12.57 2.43 -23.83
C PRO A 789 13.56 3.50 -23.38
N ARG A 790 13.14 4.43 -22.53
CA ARG A 790 13.99 5.46 -21.92
C ARG A 790 15.20 4.91 -21.18
N ASN A 791 15.05 3.77 -20.52
CA ASN A 791 16.13 3.13 -19.77
C ASN A 791 16.96 2.14 -20.64
N LEU A 792 16.55 1.89 -21.89
CA LEU A 792 17.31 1.11 -22.89
C LEU A 792 18.03 2.00 -23.92
N ASN A 793 17.73 3.31 -23.96
CA ASN A 793 18.26 4.27 -24.93
C ASN A 793 19.73 4.67 -24.66
N ARG A 794 20.63 3.72 -24.96
CA ARG A 794 22.09 3.83 -24.97
C ARG A 794 22.68 2.85 -25.97
N ALA A 795 23.98 2.98 -26.27
CA ALA A 795 24.75 1.89 -26.86
C ALA A 795 24.99 0.76 -25.83
N TYR A 796 24.99 -0.49 -26.31
CA TYR A 796 25.36 -1.63 -25.47
C TYR A 796 26.83 -1.56 -25.02
N ARG A 797 27.07 -1.78 -23.73
CA ARG A 797 28.38 -2.06 -23.10
C ARG A 797 28.08 -2.88 -21.83
N PRO A 798 28.78 -3.99 -21.55
CA PRO A 798 28.61 -4.73 -20.30
C PRO A 798 28.83 -3.84 -19.06
N GLU A 799 28.22 -4.19 -17.92
CA GLU A 799 28.38 -3.42 -16.68
C GLU A 799 29.78 -3.55 -16.04
N SER A 800 30.55 -4.58 -16.43
CA SER A 800 31.91 -4.89 -15.96
C SER A 800 32.77 -5.29 -17.15
N GLU A 801 34.00 -4.78 -17.22
CA GLU A 801 34.96 -5.14 -18.28
C GLU A 801 35.53 -6.57 -18.10
N PHE A 802 35.22 -7.27 -17.00
CA PHE A 802 35.56 -8.68 -16.79
C PHE A 802 34.92 -9.61 -17.84
N MET A 803 33.81 -9.17 -18.44
CA MET A 803 33.16 -9.82 -19.58
C MET A 803 34.01 -9.78 -20.88
N GLY A 804 34.95 -8.83 -21.01
CA GLY A 804 35.83 -8.69 -22.17
C GLY A 804 35.08 -8.55 -23.51
N THR A 805 35.45 -9.38 -24.49
CA THR A 805 34.88 -9.40 -25.84
C THR A 805 34.33 -10.78 -26.26
N GLU A 806 34.17 -11.69 -25.32
CA GLU A 806 33.59 -13.02 -25.54
C GLU A 806 32.19 -13.09 -24.89
N GLY A 807 31.42 -14.14 -25.20
CA GLY A 807 30.03 -14.25 -24.73
C GLY A 807 29.22 -12.99 -25.01
N GLN A 808 28.50 -12.50 -24.00
CA GLN A 808 27.72 -11.27 -24.10
C GLN A 808 28.59 -10.00 -24.31
N GLY A 809 29.89 -10.04 -23.98
CA GLY A 809 30.83 -8.94 -24.24
C GLY A 809 31.16 -8.73 -25.71
N GLY A 810 31.03 -9.77 -26.54
CA GLY A 810 31.22 -9.69 -28.00
C GLY A 810 30.06 -8.99 -28.74
N PHE A 811 28.99 -8.61 -28.03
CA PHE A 811 27.79 -8.05 -28.65
C PHE A 811 28.00 -6.64 -29.22
N PRO A 812 27.40 -6.28 -30.38
CA PRO A 812 27.63 -5.00 -31.04
C PRO A 812 27.34 -3.77 -30.16
N ARG A 813 28.34 -2.89 -30.01
CA ARG A 813 28.25 -1.62 -29.26
C ARG A 813 27.49 -0.53 -30.03
N VAL A 814 26.24 -0.83 -30.41
CA VAL A 814 25.28 0.07 -31.09
C VAL A 814 24.07 0.34 -30.19
N ASN A 815 23.19 1.28 -30.57
CA ASN A 815 21.98 1.58 -29.81
C ASN A 815 21.08 0.33 -29.68
N GLN A 816 20.66 -0.01 -28.46
CA GLN A 816 19.99 -1.28 -28.19
C GLN A 816 18.64 -1.39 -28.90
N LEU A 817 17.82 -0.33 -28.84
CA LEU A 817 16.50 -0.28 -29.50
C LEU A 817 16.63 -0.30 -31.02
N GLN A 818 17.68 0.33 -31.58
CA GLN A 818 18.01 0.21 -33.00
C GLN A 818 18.34 -1.24 -33.38
N TYR A 819 19.22 -1.92 -32.63
CA TYR A 819 19.57 -3.31 -32.92
C TYR A 819 18.36 -4.24 -32.86
N TRP A 820 17.53 -4.13 -31.81
CA TRP A 820 16.33 -4.95 -31.66
C TRP A 820 15.36 -4.74 -32.84
N LYS A 821 15.25 -3.52 -33.36
CA LYS A 821 14.47 -3.20 -34.56
C LYS A 821 15.10 -3.76 -35.84
N GLU A 822 16.42 -3.68 -36.00
CA GLU A 822 17.15 -4.15 -37.19
C GLU A 822 17.18 -5.69 -37.29
N GLN A 823 17.28 -6.41 -36.17
CA GLN A 823 17.07 -7.87 -36.14
C GLN A 823 15.59 -8.26 -36.25
N GLY A 824 14.68 -7.29 -36.37
CA GLY A 824 13.25 -7.51 -36.53
C GLY A 824 12.51 -7.96 -35.26
N LEU A 825 13.18 -7.99 -34.11
CA LEU A 825 12.64 -8.40 -32.80
C LEU A 825 11.71 -7.35 -32.18
N LEU A 826 11.86 -6.07 -32.54
CA LEU A 826 11.07 -4.96 -32.03
C LEU A 826 10.19 -4.32 -33.12
N ALA A 827 8.89 -4.24 -32.86
CA ALA A 827 7.91 -3.54 -33.68
C ALA A 827 7.53 -2.18 -33.08
N ASN A 828 6.78 -1.38 -33.84
CA ASN A 828 6.24 -0.04 -33.50
C ASN A 828 7.26 1.07 -33.17
N ALA A 829 8.52 0.76 -32.89
CA ALA A 829 9.55 1.77 -32.61
C ALA A 829 9.71 2.75 -33.79
N PRO A 830 9.81 4.08 -33.55
CA PRO A 830 9.94 5.09 -34.60
C PRO A 830 11.28 4.98 -35.37
N ALA A 831 11.46 5.79 -36.41
CA ALA A 831 12.79 5.98 -37.00
C ALA A 831 13.70 6.66 -35.97
N LEU A 832 14.79 6.02 -35.56
CA LEU A 832 15.68 6.50 -34.51
C LEU A 832 16.78 7.38 -35.08
N GLN A 833 16.97 8.56 -34.49
CA GLN A 833 18.01 9.53 -34.82
C GLN A 833 19.15 9.35 -33.82
N VAL A 834 20.01 8.36 -34.07
CA VAL A 834 21.11 7.99 -33.17
C VAL A 834 22.31 8.92 -33.36
N ASP A 835 22.77 9.52 -32.26
CA ASP A 835 23.90 10.44 -32.23
C ASP A 835 25.26 9.73 -32.11
N GLY A 836 26.35 10.51 -32.09
CA GLY A 836 27.72 10.00 -31.93
C GLY A 836 28.04 9.36 -30.57
N ARG A 837 27.10 9.36 -29.61
CA ARG A 837 27.20 8.65 -28.32
C ARG A 837 26.42 7.32 -28.34
N GLY A 838 25.71 7.02 -29.42
CA GLY A 838 24.80 5.88 -29.51
C GLY A 838 23.45 6.12 -28.83
N VAL A 839 23.05 7.38 -28.62
CA VAL A 839 21.76 7.77 -28.04
C VAL A 839 20.80 8.21 -29.14
N ALA A 840 19.58 7.68 -29.16
CA ALA A 840 18.52 8.17 -30.03
C ALA A 840 17.93 9.46 -29.45
N THR A 841 18.07 10.58 -30.15
CA THR A 841 17.72 11.93 -29.63
C THR A 841 16.24 12.30 -29.80
N ASN A 842 15.46 11.48 -30.51
CA ASN A 842 14.06 11.74 -30.87
C ASN A 842 13.05 10.82 -30.17
N ILE A 843 13.47 10.15 -29.10
CA ILE A 843 12.63 9.32 -28.22
C ILE A 843 13.00 9.60 -26.75
N GLU A 844 12.23 9.06 -25.81
CA GLU A 844 12.51 9.20 -24.39
C GLU A 844 13.88 8.64 -23.97
N ARG A 845 14.46 9.22 -22.92
CA ARG A 845 15.72 8.75 -22.31
C ARG A 845 15.75 9.08 -20.82
N LEU A 846 16.17 8.08 -20.04
CA LEU A 846 16.51 8.20 -18.63
C LEU A 846 18.04 8.37 -18.54
N PRO A 847 18.58 9.35 -17.80
CA PRO A 847 20.03 9.48 -17.66
C PRO A 847 20.66 8.38 -16.79
N HIS A 848 21.98 8.26 -16.85
CA HIS A 848 22.78 7.59 -15.83
C HIS A 848 22.84 8.51 -14.60
N TRP A 849 22.17 8.13 -13.52
CA TRP A 849 21.99 8.99 -12.34
C TRP A 849 23.32 9.48 -11.71
N ASN A 850 24.39 8.69 -11.81
CA ASN A 850 25.72 9.00 -11.26
C ASN A 850 26.66 9.78 -12.22
N VAL A 851 26.20 10.21 -13.40
CA VAL A 851 27.05 10.85 -14.42
C VAL A 851 26.60 12.29 -14.70
N PRO A 852 27.24 13.32 -14.09
CA PRO A 852 26.91 14.72 -14.35
C PRO A 852 26.90 15.09 -15.84
N GLY A 853 25.83 15.77 -16.27
CA GLY A 853 25.60 16.17 -17.66
C GLY A 853 25.03 15.07 -18.57
N ASP A 854 24.86 13.83 -18.11
CA ASP A 854 24.26 12.76 -18.93
C ASP A 854 22.75 12.98 -19.16
N SER A 855 22.10 13.85 -18.38
CA SER A 855 20.76 14.38 -18.68
C SER A 855 20.68 15.05 -20.07
N GLY A 856 21.78 15.67 -20.53
CA GLY A 856 21.81 16.58 -21.67
C GLY A 856 21.75 18.06 -21.28
N ALA A 857 21.40 18.38 -20.03
CA ALA A 857 21.55 19.70 -19.45
C ALA A 857 23.03 19.99 -19.07
N ALA A 858 23.31 21.18 -18.53
CA ALA A 858 24.66 21.53 -18.12
C ALA A 858 25.11 20.64 -16.94
N SER A 859 26.34 20.11 -16.99
CA SER A 859 26.86 19.22 -15.96
C SER A 859 26.83 19.86 -14.57
N GLY A 860 25.95 19.36 -13.69
CA GLY A 860 25.78 19.89 -12.34
C GLY A 860 24.92 21.15 -12.22
N SER A 861 24.16 21.55 -13.25
CA SER A 861 23.04 22.48 -13.05
C SER A 861 21.84 21.77 -12.42
N ASP A 862 20.94 22.55 -11.84
CA ASP A 862 19.73 22.11 -11.12
C ASP A 862 18.91 21.08 -11.93
N GLU A 863 18.68 21.38 -13.21
CA GLU A 863 18.03 20.48 -14.20
C GLU A 863 18.74 19.13 -14.37
N ASP A 864 20.08 19.11 -14.36
CA ASP A 864 20.88 17.87 -14.48
C ASP A 864 20.86 17.07 -13.19
N VAL A 865 20.95 17.75 -12.04
CA VAL A 865 20.87 17.15 -10.70
C VAL A 865 19.51 16.48 -10.50
N GLU A 866 18.43 17.20 -10.82
CA GLU A 866 17.07 16.68 -10.72
C GLU A 866 16.84 15.52 -11.69
N ALA A 867 17.10 15.69 -13.00
CA ALA A 867 16.86 14.63 -13.98
C ALA A 867 17.59 13.33 -13.62
N ARG A 868 18.78 13.44 -13.00
CA ARG A 868 19.55 12.29 -12.49
C ARG A 868 19.00 11.72 -11.18
N LEU A 869 18.56 12.54 -10.23
CA LEU A 869 17.89 12.02 -9.04
C LEU A 869 16.58 11.30 -9.41
N ARG A 870 15.77 11.89 -10.30
CA ARG A 870 14.54 11.28 -10.80
C ARG A 870 14.81 9.95 -11.53
N ALA A 871 15.95 9.80 -12.21
CA ALA A 871 16.38 8.53 -12.77
C ALA A 871 16.73 7.48 -11.70
N TYR A 872 17.33 7.89 -10.58
CA TYR A 872 17.56 7.00 -9.45
C TYR A 872 16.24 6.59 -8.78
N LEU A 873 15.34 7.54 -8.51
CA LEU A 873 14.04 7.30 -7.88
C LEU A 873 13.09 6.47 -8.76
N GLU A 874 13.11 6.65 -10.09
CA GLU A 874 12.33 5.78 -10.99
C GLU A 874 12.78 4.32 -10.90
N VAL A 875 14.09 4.08 -10.96
CA VAL A 875 14.60 2.71 -11.05
C VAL A 875 14.57 1.97 -9.71
N ASN A 876 14.56 2.68 -8.58
CA ASN A 876 14.64 2.07 -7.24
C ASN A 876 13.34 2.17 -6.43
N CYS A 877 12.46 3.14 -6.67
CA CYS A 877 11.31 3.42 -5.80
C CYS A 877 9.95 3.49 -6.51
N GLN A 878 9.89 4.00 -7.75
CA GLN A 878 8.65 4.30 -8.49
C GLN A 878 7.72 3.11 -8.71
N HIS A 879 8.25 1.89 -8.83
CA HIS A 879 7.43 0.69 -8.98
C HIS A 879 6.52 0.44 -7.75
N CYS A 880 6.94 0.85 -6.54
CA CYS A 880 6.05 0.94 -5.38
C CYS A 880 5.33 2.29 -5.32
N HIS A 881 6.05 3.38 -5.57
CA HIS A 881 5.57 4.76 -5.53
C HIS A 881 5.00 5.22 -6.88
N ASN A 882 3.86 4.63 -7.25
CA ASN A 882 2.96 5.05 -8.32
C ASN A 882 1.51 4.71 -7.92
N ASP A 883 0.55 5.17 -8.72
CA ASP A 883 -0.90 5.01 -8.51
C ASP A 883 -1.42 3.56 -8.62
N LYS A 884 -0.57 2.60 -9.01
CA LYS A 884 -0.84 1.15 -9.11
C LYS A 884 0.16 0.29 -8.33
N GLY A 885 1.07 0.89 -7.56
CA GLY A 885 2.18 0.20 -6.89
C GLY A 885 1.91 -0.18 -5.43
N ALA A 886 2.82 -0.94 -4.82
CA ALA A 886 2.71 -1.40 -3.43
C ALA A 886 2.71 -0.28 -2.35
N ALA A 887 2.89 1.00 -2.72
CA ALA A 887 2.78 2.16 -1.84
C ALA A 887 1.80 3.25 -2.36
N SER A 888 0.92 2.90 -3.30
CA SER A 888 -0.09 3.80 -3.89
C SER A 888 -0.92 4.57 -2.85
N ASN A 889 -1.35 3.87 -1.80
CA ASN A 889 -2.13 4.38 -0.67
C ASN A 889 -1.46 5.51 0.13
N THR A 890 -0.16 5.77 -0.09
CA THR A 890 0.58 6.86 0.58
C THR A 890 0.40 8.23 -0.08
N GLY A 891 -0.09 8.29 -1.32
CA GLY A 891 -0.16 9.53 -2.10
C GLY A 891 1.22 10.09 -2.52
N TYR A 892 2.31 9.31 -2.40
CA TYR A 892 3.67 9.72 -2.77
C TYR A 892 4.14 8.95 -4.00
N TYR A 893 4.44 9.67 -5.08
CA TYR A 893 4.64 9.11 -6.42
C TYR A 893 5.93 9.64 -7.07
N LEU A 894 6.68 8.74 -7.73
CA LEU A 894 8.08 8.97 -8.10
C LEU A 894 8.42 8.77 -9.59
N ASP A 895 7.45 8.92 -10.49
CA ASP A 895 7.68 8.82 -11.93
C ASP A 895 8.51 9.98 -12.52
N HIS A 896 9.14 9.73 -13.67
CA HIS A 896 10.09 10.65 -14.28
C HIS A 896 9.45 11.83 -15.05
N TYR A 897 8.12 11.90 -15.19
CA TYR A 897 7.44 12.97 -15.96
C TYR A 897 6.44 13.83 -15.18
N ARG A 898 6.00 13.39 -14.01
CA ARG A 898 5.16 14.15 -13.05
C ARG A 898 5.78 15.50 -12.66
N LYS A 899 4.93 16.46 -12.27
CA LYS A 899 5.37 17.74 -11.68
C LYS A 899 5.91 17.51 -10.27
N ILE A 900 6.92 18.27 -9.85
CA ILE A 900 7.40 18.18 -8.46
C ILE A 900 6.54 19.11 -7.59
N ASP A 901 5.71 18.46 -6.75
CA ASP A 901 4.65 19.04 -5.95
C ASP A 901 4.42 18.20 -4.66
N ALA A 902 3.29 18.39 -3.97
CA ALA A 902 2.90 17.59 -2.81
C ALA A 902 2.86 16.07 -3.09
N GLY A 903 2.44 15.65 -4.29
CA GLY A 903 2.43 14.25 -4.72
C GLY A 903 3.83 13.70 -5.00
N TYR A 904 4.80 14.57 -5.32
CA TYR A 904 6.24 14.25 -5.32
C TYR A 904 6.90 14.45 -3.93
N GLY A 905 6.10 14.68 -2.88
CA GLY A 905 6.55 14.71 -1.48
C GLY A 905 6.93 16.09 -0.94
N ILE A 906 6.89 17.16 -1.74
CA ILE A 906 7.24 18.52 -1.27
C ILE A 906 6.28 18.95 -0.17
N CYS A 907 6.79 19.15 1.04
CA CYS A 907 6.04 19.48 2.24
C CYS A 907 4.84 18.56 2.57
N LYS A 908 4.76 17.36 2.00
CA LYS A 908 3.67 16.41 2.28
C LYS A 908 3.87 15.78 3.67
N LYS A 909 2.90 15.94 4.57
CA LYS A 909 2.81 15.16 5.82
C LYS A 909 2.75 13.65 5.49
N PRO A 910 3.42 12.77 6.24
CA PRO A 910 3.47 11.35 5.92
C PRO A 910 2.13 10.64 6.11
N THR A 911 1.56 10.13 5.02
CA THR A 911 0.53 9.10 5.09
C THR A 911 1.18 7.77 5.52
N ALA A 912 0.79 7.27 6.68
CA ALA A 912 1.06 5.92 7.18
C ALA A 912 2.55 5.45 7.25
N THR A 913 3.42 6.13 8.01
CA THR A 913 4.87 5.78 8.07
C THR A 913 5.42 5.18 9.37
N GLY A 914 4.79 5.39 10.54
CA GLY A 914 5.27 4.85 11.83
C GLY A 914 6.71 5.26 12.16
N GLY A 915 7.53 4.32 12.66
CA GLY A 915 8.97 4.54 12.89
C GLY A 915 9.78 4.80 11.61
N GLY A 916 9.21 4.49 10.44
CA GLY A 916 9.69 4.89 9.11
C GLY A 916 9.62 6.40 8.83
N SER A 917 8.96 7.19 9.68
CA SER A 917 9.08 8.66 9.69
C SER A 917 10.47 9.14 10.12
N CYS A 918 11.23 8.30 10.85
CA CYS A 918 12.43 8.71 11.58
C CYS A 918 12.21 9.90 12.55
N GLY A 919 10.98 10.10 13.05
CA GLY A 919 10.61 11.27 13.87
C GLY A 919 10.54 12.58 13.08
N ARG A 920 10.35 12.53 11.75
CA ARG A 920 10.29 13.69 10.86
C ARG A 920 8.88 13.85 10.30
N GLN A 921 8.42 15.10 10.20
CA GLN A 921 7.02 15.44 9.92
C GLN A 921 6.66 15.61 8.42
N HIS A 922 7.63 15.62 7.50
CA HIS A 922 7.36 15.84 6.06
C HIS A 922 8.28 15.01 5.15
N VAL A 923 7.77 14.55 4.00
CA VAL A 923 8.51 13.68 3.06
C VAL A 923 9.76 14.36 2.51
N VAL A 924 9.62 15.58 1.99
CA VAL A 924 10.70 16.51 1.64
C VAL A 924 10.42 17.88 2.27
N VAL A 925 11.45 18.48 2.89
CA VAL A 925 11.47 19.86 3.37
C VAL A 925 12.49 20.64 2.51
N PRO A 926 12.07 21.64 1.71
CA PRO A 926 12.98 22.46 0.90
C PRO A 926 14.14 23.02 1.73
N GLY A 927 15.37 22.86 1.24
CA GLY A 927 16.59 23.29 1.93
C GLY A 927 17.04 22.44 3.13
N ASP A 928 16.24 21.48 3.63
CA ASP A 928 16.54 20.73 4.86
C ASP A 928 16.44 19.19 4.69
N PRO A 929 17.54 18.52 4.28
CA PRO A 929 17.65 17.05 4.27
C PRO A 929 17.60 16.42 5.68
N GLY A 930 17.85 17.19 6.74
CA GLY A 930 17.78 16.75 8.13
C GLY A 930 16.35 16.57 8.62
N ARG A 931 15.41 17.40 8.14
CA ARG A 931 13.96 17.30 8.43
C ARG A 931 13.15 16.53 7.40
N SER A 932 13.76 16.13 6.28
CA SER A 932 13.11 15.35 5.21
C SER A 932 13.07 13.84 5.52
N ILE A 933 11.91 13.19 5.52
CA ILE A 933 11.80 11.72 5.76
C ILE A 933 12.58 10.92 4.72
N VAL A 934 12.51 11.29 3.43
CA VAL A 934 13.07 10.49 2.33
C VAL A 934 14.58 10.27 2.46
N SER A 935 15.32 11.28 2.93
CA SER A 935 16.77 11.18 3.19
C SER A 935 17.10 10.06 4.17
N CYS A 936 16.42 10.01 5.32
CA CYS A 936 16.62 8.97 6.33
C CYS A 936 16.33 7.57 5.76
N ARG A 937 15.21 7.41 5.05
CA ARG A 937 14.77 6.10 4.55
C ARG A 937 15.69 5.55 3.45
N VAL A 938 16.19 6.41 2.55
CA VAL A 938 17.15 5.99 1.50
C VAL A 938 18.52 5.69 2.09
N GLU A 939 18.91 6.39 3.17
CA GLU A 939 20.16 6.14 3.90
C GLU A 939 20.14 4.83 4.69
N ASP A 940 19.12 4.58 5.52
CA ASP A 940 19.05 3.39 6.39
C ASP A 940 19.03 2.08 5.60
N ALA A 941 19.81 1.11 6.03
CA ALA A 941 19.95 -0.22 5.42
C ALA A 941 19.68 -1.37 6.42
N SER A 942 19.37 -1.03 7.67
CA SER A 942 19.37 -1.92 8.83
C SER A 942 18.03 -2.02 9.54
N ASP A 943 17.27 -0.94 9.65
CA ASP A 943 15.94 -0.91 10.27
C ASP A 943 14.87 -1.21 9.19
N PRO A 944 14.12 -2.33 9.28
CA PRO A 944 13.08 -2.66 8.32
C PRO A 944 12.01 -1.58 8.13
N GLN A 945 11.67 -0.82 9.19
CA GLN A 945 10.66 0.24 9.10
C GLN A 945 11.15 1.42 8.27
N ARG A 946 12.45 1.72 8.32
CA ARG A 946 13.06 2.88 7.64
C ARG A 946 13.54 2.53 6.25
N LYS A 947 14.28 1.43 6.12
CA LYS A 947 15.02 0.98 4.93
C LYS A 947 14.21 1.07 3.64
N MET A 948 14.62 1.97 2.75
CA MET A 948 14.08 2.11 1.39
C MET A 948 15.20 1.99 0.33
N PRO A 949 14.98 1.21 -0.75
CA PRO A 949 13.89 0.24 -0.93
C PRO A 949 13.95 -0.88 0.12
N PRO A 950 12.82 -1.53 0.48
CA PRO A 950 12.78 -2.52 1.56
C PRO A 950 13.45 -3.85 1.19
N ILE A 951 13.62 -4.11 -0.11
CA ILE A 951 14.17 -5.34 -0.68
C ILE A 951 15.40 -4.98 -1.55
N ALA A 952 16.29 -5.95 -1.73
CA ALA A 952 17.51 -5.87 -2.57
C ALA A 952 18.66 -4.96 -2.07
N LYS A 953 18.54 -4.23 -0.96
CA LYS A 953 19.69 -3.61 -0.25
C LYS A 953 19.90 -4.21 1.14
N SER A 954 21.18 -4.41 1.50
CA SER A 954 21.67 -4.63 2.86
C SER A 954 22.72 -3.60 3.29
N VAL A 955 23.25 -2.80 2.36
CA VAL A 955 24.09 -1.62 2.65
C VAL A 955 23.47 -0.31 2.15
N SER A 956 23.95 0.82 2.66
CA SER A 956 23.57 2.13 2.14
C SER A 956 24.22 2.39 0.78
N HIS A 957 23.57 3.21 -0.04
CA HIS A 957 24.05 3.59 -1.37
C HIS A 957 24.51 5.05 -1.33
N THR A 958 25.69 5.26 -0.76
CA THR A 958 26.21 6.56 -0.33
C THR A 958 26.12 7.63 -1.41
N GLU A 959 26.52 7.31 -2.64
CA GLU A 959 26.51 8.23 -3.78
C GLU A 959 25.09 8.73 -4.15
N ALA A 960 24.05 7.93 -3.90
CA ALA A 960 22.67 8.32 -4.16
C ALA A 960 22.06 9.12 -2.99
N VAL A 961 22.49 8.83 -1.75
CA VAL A 961 22.16 9.65 -0.56
C VAL A 961 22.80 11.04 -0.69
N GLU A 962 24.06 11.11 -1.16
CA GLU A 962 24.76 12.35 -1.50
C GLU A 962 23.97 13.18 -2.55
N LEU A 963 23.50 12.54 -3.64
CA LEU A 963 22.71 13.21 -4.68
C LEU A 963 21.34 13.69 -4.19
N LEU A 964 20.63 12.87 -3.41
CA LEU A 964 19.32 13.20 -2.83
C LEU A 964 19.43 14.39 -1.87
N ASN A 965 20.39 14.35 -0.95
CA ASN A 965 20.60 15.41 0.03
C ASN A 965 21.09 16.71 -0.62
N TYR A 966 21.86 16.63 -1.71
CA TYR A 966 22.24 17.79 -2.51
C TYR A 966 21.03 18.42 -3.21
N TRP A 967 20.15 17.64 -3.85
CA TRP A 967 18.93 18.15 -4.50
C TRP A 967 18.01 18.83 -3.47
N ILE A 968 17.69 18.17 -2.35
CA ILE A 968 16.85 18.77 -1.29
C ILE A 968 17.49 20.04 -0.72
N GLY A 969 18.80 20.03 -0.48
CA GLY A 969 19.50 21.13 0.18
C GLY A 969 19.84 22.32 -0.71
N GLN A 970 19.90 22.16 -2.05
CA GLN A 970 20.44 23.18 -2.98
C GLN A 970 19.59 23.41 -4.24
N VAL A 971 18.67 22.51 -4.61
CA VAL A 971 17.85 22.59 -5.83
C VAL A 971 16.36 22.76 -5.53
N VAL A 972 15.87 22.22 -4.41
CA VAL A 972 14.49 22.43 -3.94
C VAL A 972 14.41 23.69 -3.09
N ASP A 973 13.70 24.70 -3.57
CA ASP A 973 13.51 25.99 -2.89
C ASP A 973 12.01 26.37 -2.74
N SER A 974 11.73 27.61 -2.35
CA SER A 974 10.37 28.13 -2.20
C SER A 974 9.62 28.39 -3.52
N GLY A 975 10.24 28.14 -4.68
CA GLY A 975 9.62 28.25 -6.00
C GLY A 975 8.83 27.01 -6.44
N TYR A 976 8.92 25.90 -5.69
CA TYR A 976 8.21 24.65 -5.99
C TYR A 976 6.77 24.69 -5.45
N ASP A 977 5.86 24.01 -6.14
CA ASP A 977 4.49 23.83 -5.68
C ASP A 977 4.47 23.16 -4.29
N ASN A 978 3.59 23.66 -3.42
CA ASN A 978 3.45 23.25 -2.03
C ASN A 978 4.65 23.55 -1.09
N ALA A 979 5.73 24.20 -1.56
CA ALA A 979 6.92 24.48 -0.74
C ALA A 979 6.67 25.35 0.50
N GLU A 980 5.60 26.15 0.51
CA GLU A 980 5.21 26.95 1.68
C GLU A 980 4.50 26.13 2.79
N ALA A 981 3.91 24.97 2.46
CA ALA A 981 3.04 24.25 3.40
C ALA A 981 3.76 23.72 4.66
N CYS A 982 5.02 23.29 4.52
CA CYS A 982 5.85 22.88 5.67
C CYS A 982 6.64 24.04 6.30
N GLY A 983 6.59 25.23 5.71
CA GLY A 983 6.89 26.51 6.34
C GLY A 983 5.65 27.14 6.99
N GLY A 984 4.53 26.42 7.07
CA GLY A 984 3.26 26.91 7.56
C GLY A 984 3.35 27.43 8.99
N SER A 985 3.35 28.75 9.14
CA SER A 985 2.98 29.42 10.37
C SER A 985 1.61 28.89 10.79
N GLY A 986 1.59 27.99 11.78
CA GLY A 986 0.35 27.50 12.38
C GLY A 986 -0.49 28.66 12.90
N ILE A 987 -1.76 28.42 13.21
CA ILE A 987 -2.72 29.49 13.61
C ILE A 987 -2.12 30.39 14.70
N PHE A 988 -1.37 29.80 15.65
CA PHE A 988 -0.63 30.49 16.72
C PHE A 988 0.51 31.43 16.29
N GLN A 989 1.17 31.19 15.15
CA GLN A 989 2.21 32.08 14.61
C GLN A 989 1.65 33.18 13.69
N THR A 990 0.48 32.97 13.07
CA THR A 990 -0.15 33.99 12.21
C THR A 990 -0.80 35.15 12.95
N VAL A 991 -0.87 35.13 14.29
CA VAL A 991 -1.41 36.24 15.11
C VAL A 991 -0.31 37.11 15.73
N THR A 992 0.97 36.77 15.52
CA THR A 992 2.10 37.68 15.77
C THR A 992 2.26 38.68 14.61
N PRO A 993 2.37 40.01 14.85
CA PRO A 993 2.46 41.04 13.80
C PRO A 993 3.74 41.06 12.95
#